data_AF-A0A9P8AE74-F1
#
_entry.id   AF-A0A9P8AE74-F1
#
_cell.length_a   1.000
_cell.length_b   1.000
_cell.length_c   1.000
_cell.angle_alpha   90.00
_cell.angle_beta   90.00
_cell.angle_gamma   90.00
#
_symmetry.space_group_name_H-M   'P 1'
#
loop_
_entity.id
_entity.type
_entity.pdbx_description
1 polymer ?
#
loop_
_entity_poly.entity_id
_entity_poly.type
_entity_poly.pdbx_seq_one_letter_code
_entity_poly.pdbx_strand_id
1 'polypeptide(L)'
;MSYTKIHLKPHCEAGAVNPSPTVSLPLFQAQQVQGGRPDGYWIEAFPFSTDEHKCPNIIGYGLGTSTTKSEIKMFLNPYTTSNSDSSDWKSVTLAELDFPVTMHYADITGNGFNDVIISDQYGPSMDDIWPDGGRVNWLENTGDPNMSNWPMRTIGQSPGMHRLKAGHFTRKDRLQICAVPIVVKSSDLTTPAPVIIFTAPNDPKKVTSWPSEIIAKKHLVHEVVIAPSPANNGLDGILLAGRDGVDLLWFDTEWKEFKVGTGLPPTDGDPYWGAASVAVGRVGDDFAGYIASIEAFHGNTVSVYTKPAGSPHGIINSQWTRHVLDDFGPLNDKHTGSIHQVVCADIDGDGNDEFLTAMMGADPPDFNRTGVWCYKMTNQANGTFTKTKLDSTSAGRIATAHFLPTAIKTVDYATISYSVPGYFESPNPSINVFLSTGILPEKLDNEVSFRVVRASTAGFPSEMEFLDVAGRKLTLVVLPPLTSFKVQQNTSAVKILAGSLYWKEGQSGKKQERFVTTRPHGCQNLVVNASTVESGDEGSIFTLFKASSTSGKPPFSSMQQVIAHNAFPAHVPDDVRAMNFKWFKVEDLPWAHGRFDGLEFYNLVGFNVRFSDDSMDEVAHIQLWTAGIGVSAGFHNHIEKSFAEIHACITNGTGEGGMRWATVPDDQFDRDNPDLTKTKLVVVPDLHEHGPLWRIDKDGYPLLRMNDTVDYPWHAWLAGNGKPGQKQAYDVWVAFEFPSFETYSTPPPKSVLEPGTYVISPDGSSGSYYLGLKDEDATDRTPVLAFPGSDRCQTWKVSRVPGTDVYEIAHVKTGSLLCSRWPPVTEQRVVGTHSPANMGMTSRWTAYKDDDGKISLRLPGPHKLFLDTSKNLESPLPVVVRSYDSPQPPAWKFDRV
;
A
#
# COMPACT_ATOMS: atom_id res chain seq x y z
N MET A 1 25.58 9.60 11.64
CA MET A 1 24.48 9.28 10.72
C MET A 1 23.33 8.71 11.54
N SER A 2 22.09 8.87 11.08
CA SER A 2 20.92 8.23 11.70
C SER A 2 21.11 6.71 11.61
N TYR A 3 21.08 6.01 12.73
CA TYR A 3 20.99 4.55 12.68
C TYR A 3 19.56 4.20 12.27
N THR A 4 19.42 3.57 11.11
CA THR A 4 18.15 3.32 10.45
C THR A 4 17.42 2.13 11.08
N LYS A 5 16.13 2.30 11.40
CA LYS A 5 15.32 1.26 12.04
C LYS A 5 14.78 0.30 10.97
N ILE A 6 15.23 -0.96 10.97
CA ILE A 6 14.63 -2.04 10.14
C ILE A 6 13.27 -2.53 10.73
N HIS A 7 12.72 -1.81 11.72
CA HIS A 7 11.40 -2.11 12.27
C HIS A 7 10.32 -1.50 11.39
N LEU A 8 9.32 -2.32 11.06
CA LEU A 8 8.24 -1.92 10.15
C LEU A 8 7.24 -1.00 10.84
N LYS A 9 7.09 -1.06 12.17
CA LYS A 9 6.16 -0.20 12.90
C LYS A 9 6.70 1.23 13.09
N PRO A 10 5.95 2.27 12.69
CA PRO A 10 6.16 3.60 13.24
C PRO A 10 5.85 3.54 14.74
N HIS A 11 6.76 3.98 15.60
CA HIS A 11 6.48 3.95 17.04
C HIS A 11 5.48 5.02 17.49
N CYS A 12 5.10 5.94 16.59
CA CYS A 12 4.29 7.12 16.90
C CYS A 12 2.84 7.00 16.40
N GLU A 13 2.08 6.00 16.86
CA GLU A 13 0.62 6.12 16.87
C GLU A 13 0.10 5.84 18.28
N ALA A 14 -0.35 6.91 18.93
CA ALA A 14 -1.06 6.81 20.19
C ALA A 14 -2.35 6.00 19.95
N GLY A 15 -2.54 4.95 20.75
CA GLY A 15 -3.70 4.08 20.67
C GLY A 15 -5.00 4.88 20.77
N ALA A 16 -5.68 5.05 19.64
CA ALA A 16 -7.13 5.07 19.66
C ALA A 16 -7.60 3.66 20.07
N VAL A 17 -8.78 3.58 20.68
CA VAL A 17 -9.33 2.42 21.41
C VAL A 17 -9.71 1.23 20.48
N ASN A 18 -9.05 1.05 19.33
CA ASN A 18 -9.18 -0.10 18.45
C ASN A 18 -7.80 -0.69 18.10
N PRO A 19 -7.57 -2.00 18.29
CA PRO A 19 -6.23 -2.62 18.28
C PRO A 19 -5.64 -2.89 16.87
N SER A 20 -6.24 -2.38 15.80
CA SER A 20 -5.68 -2.52 14.45
C SER A 20 -4.80 -1.32 14.11
N PRO A 21 -3.57 -1.52 13.61
CA PRO A 21 -2.74 -0.40 13.15
C PRO A 21 -3.47 0.41 12.07
N THR A 22 -3.31 1.72 12.08
CA THR A 22 -3.91 2.58 11.05
C THR A 22 -3.29 2.20 9.70
N VAL A 23 -4.14 1.85 8.73
CA VAL A 23 -3.69 1.53 7.37
C VAL A 23 -3.29 2.83 6.68
N SER A 24 -2.08 2.85 6.10
CA SER A 24 -1.53 3.97 5.35
C SER A 24 -1.95 3.91 3.89
N LEU A 25 -2.12 5.08 3.28
CA LEU A 25 -2.33 5.18 1.83
C LEU A 25 -1.23 4.46 1.04
N PRO A 26 -1.58 3.86 -0.11
CA PRO A 26 -0.60 3.28 -1.01
C PRO A 26 0.19 4.35 -1.76
N LEU A 27 1.20 3.90 -2.51
CA LEU A 27 1.86 4.73 -3.51
C LEU A 27 1.09 4.67 -4.83
N PHE A 28 1.33 5.66 -5.69
CA PHE A 28 0.70 5.71 -7.01
C PHE A 28 1.75 5.90 -8.10
N GLN A 29 1.83 4.95 -9.03
CA GLN A 29 2.58 5.10 -10.27
C GLN A 29 1.70 5.85 -11.27
N ALA A 30 2.06 7.11 -11.55
CA ALA A 30 1.37 7.90 -12.57
C ALA A 30 1.74 7.42 -13.97
N GLN A 31 0.74 7.37 -14.85
CA GLN A 31 0.88 7.08 -16.27
C GLN A 31 -0.05 8.00 -17.07
N GLN A 32 0.49 8.68 -18.07
CA GLN A 32 -0.32 9.44 -19.02
C GLN A 32 -0.96 8.47 -20.03
N VAL A 33 -2.28 8.41 -20.02
CA VAL A 33 -3.08 7.61 -20.97
C VAL A 33 -3.20 8.34 -22.30
N GLN A 34 -3.42 9.66 -22.25
CA GLN A 34 -3.43 10.52 -23.42
C GLN A 34 -3.08 11.96 -23.04
N GLY A 35 -2.08 12.55 -23.69
CA GLY A 35 -1.72 13.96 -23.57
C GLY A 35 -2.27 14.82 -24.71
N GLY A 36 -2.19 16.15 -24.55
CA GLY A 36 -2.41 17.11 -25.64
C GLY A 36 -3.83 17.12 -26.21
N ARG A 37 -4.83 16.86 -25.39
CA ARG A 37 -6.23 16.87 -25.83
C ARG A 37 -6.71 18.30 -26.12
N PRO A 38 -7.64 18.49 -27.06
CA PRO A 38 -8.24 19.80 -27.32
C PRO A 38 -9.14 20.27 -26.16
N ASP A 39 -9.73 19.33 -25.41
CA ASP A 39 -10.66 19.56 -24.30
C ASP A 39 -10.70 18.36 -23.33
N GLY A 40 -11.48 18.47 -22.26
CA GLY A 40 -11.70 17.36 -21.32
C GLY A 40 -12.84 17.60 -20.33
N TYR A 41 -13.65 16.56 -20.09
CA TYR A 41 -14.82 16.65 -19.20
C TYR A 41 -15.16 15.32 -18.51
N TRP A 42 -15.27 14.22 -19.26
CA TRP A 42 -15.70 12.94 -18.74
C TRP A 42 -14.61 11.88 -18.83
N ILE A 43 -14.53 11.06 -17.79
CA ILE A 43 -13.76 9.82 -17.76
C ILE A 43 -14.60 8.74 -17.08
N GLU A 44 -14.56 7.52 -17.60
CA GLU A 44 -15.25 6.35 -17.03
C GLU A 44 -14.34 5.12 -17.11
N ALA A 45 -14.33 4.31 -16.05
CA ALA A 45 -13.80 2.95 -16.10
C ALA A 45 -14.83 2.05 -16.79
N PHE A 46 -14.47 1.49 -17.95
CA PHE A 46 -15.37 0.77 -18.83
C PHE A 46 -14.91 -0.69 -18.99
N PRO A 47 -15.49 -1.64 -18.23
CA PRO A 47 -15.29 -3.07 -18.49
C PRO A 47 -15.92 -3.44 -19.83
N PHE A 48 -15.16 -4.05 -20.73
CA PHE A 48 -15.63 -4.33 -22.09
C PHE A 48 -16.72 -5.41 -22.09
N SER A 49 -16.61 -6.41 -21.22
CA SER A 49 -17.64 -7.42 -20.97
C SER A 49 -18.21 -7.34 -19.55
N THR A 50 -19.38 -7.94 -19.33
CA THR A 50 -20.02 -8.00 -18.00
C THR A 50 -19.29 -8.90 -17.01
N ASP A 51 -18.53 -9.86 -17.52
CA ASP A 51 -17.73 -10.81 -16.73
C ASP A 51 -16.33 -10.26 -16.41
N GLU A 52 -15.96 -9.13 -17.01
CA GLU A 52 -14.70 -8.46 -16.76
C GLU A 52 -14.79 -7.62 -15.47
N HIS A 53 -14.03 -8.03 -14.47
CA HIS A 53 -14.00 -7.36 -13.15
C HIS A 53 -12.66 -6.69 -12.83
N LYS A 54 -11.71 -6.75 -13.77
CA LYS A 54 -10.33 -6.23 -13.64
C LYS A 54 -9.84 -5.77 -15.00
N CYS A 55 -8.87 -4.86 -15.02
CA CYS A 55 -8.30 -4.26 -16.23
C CYS A 55 -9.31 -3.57 -17.16
N PRO A 56 -10.36 -2.87 -16.66
CA PRO A 56 -11.29 -2.23 -17.57
C PRO A 56 -10.57 -1.23 -18.48
N ASN A 57 -11.15 -1.00 -19.66
CA ASN A 57 -10.76 0.09 -20.52
C ASN A 57 -11.12 1.44 -19.88
N ILE A 58 -10.66 2.53 -20.46
CA ILE A 58 -11.08 3.88 -20.07
C ILE A 58 -11.88 4.48 -21.22
N ILE A 59 -13.01 5.14 -20.95
CA ILE A 59 -13.65 6.03 -21.93
C ILE A 59 -13.42 7.47 -21.50
N GLY A 60 -13.01 8.35 -22.42
CA GLY A 60 -12.78 9.75 -22.11
C GLY A 60 -13.03 10.72 -23.27
N TYR A 61 -13.66 11.86 -22.96
CA TYR A 61 -14.05 12.88 -23.93
C TYR A 61 -14.25 14.25 -23.28
N GLY A 62 -14.30 15.32 -24.08
CA GLY A 62 -14.78 16.65 -23.68
C GLY A 62 -16.10 17.02 -24.37
N LEU A 63 -16.55 18.27 -24.25
CA LEU A 63 -17.82 18.70 -24.85
C LEU A 63 -17.71 18.94 -26.36
N GLY A 64 -16.50 19.10 -26.90
CA GLY A 64 -16.32 19.66 -28.24
C GLY A 64 -16.72 21.14 -28.29
N THR A 65 -16.94 21.64 -29.50
CA THR A 65 -17.33 23.03 -29.76
C THR A 65 -18.37 23.09 -30.87
N SER A 66 -18.90 24.28 -31.16
CA SER A 66 -19.82 24.50 -32.28
C SER A 66 -19.21 24.21 -33.66
N THR A 67 -17.88 24.09 -33.73
CA THR A 67 -17.14 23.83 -34.97
C THR A 67 -16.49 22.45 -35.01
N THR A 68 -16.37 21.77 -33.87
CA THR A 68 -15.65 20.51 -33.74
C THR A 68 -16.45 19.56 -32.86
N LYS A 69 -16.90 18.44 -33.43
CA LYS A 69 -17.56 17.38 -32.67
C LYS A 69 -16.59 16.75 -31.68
N SER A 70 -17.12 16.27 -30.57
CA SER A 70 -16.34 15.55 -29.58
C SER A 70 -16.20 14.08 -29.97
N GLU A 71 -14.98 13.58 -29.94
CA GLU A 71 -14.67 12.16 -30.15
C GLU A 71 -14.86 11.39 -28.84
N ILE A 72 -15.80 10.45 -28.82
CA ILE A 72 -15.99 9.51 -27.71
C ILE A 72 -14.96 8.39 -27.86
N LYS A 73 -13.84 8.51 -27.14
CA LYS A 73 -12.72 7.58 -27.26
C LYS A 73 -12.75 6.53 -26.15
N MET A 74 -12.68 5.27 -26.55
CA MET A 74 -12.31 4.16 -25.67
C MET A 74 -10.81 3.90 -25.79
N PHE A 75 -10.10 3.92 -24.67
CA PHE A 75 -8.69 3.62 -24.53
C PHE A 75 -8.56 2.18 -24.05
N LEU A 76 -8.01 1.33 -24.92
CA LEU A 76 -7.80 -0.07 -24.63
C LEU A 76 -6.73 -0.21 -23.55
N ASN A 77 -7.08 -0.90 -22.47
CA ASN A 77 -6.16 -1.12 -21.37
C ASN A 77 -5.07 -2.12 -21.78
N PRO A 78 -3.79 -1.69 -21.84
CA PRO A 78 -2.70 -2.52 -22.34
C PRO A 78 -2.40 -3.71 -21.43
N TYR A 79 -2.93 -3.74 -20.21
CA TYR A 79 -2.66 -4.77 -19.22
C TYR A 79 -3.70 -5.90 -19.19
N THR A 80 -4.75 -5.82 -20.02
CA THR A 80 -5.78 -6.87 -20.17
C THR A 80 -5.21 -8.21 -20.63
N THR A 81 -4.23 -8.19 -21.52
CA THR A 81 -3.53 -9.40 -21.98
C THR A 81 -2.42 -9.77 -21.01
N SER A 82 -2.44 -11.01 -20.50
CA SER A 82 -1.36 -11.53 -19.66
C SER A 82 -0.02 -11.49 -20.41
N ASN A 83 1.02 -10.98 -19.75
CA ASN A 83 2.36 -10.74 -20.31
C ASN A 83 2.44 -9.65 -21.40
N SER A 84 1.58 -8.62 -21.34
CA SER A 84 1.79 -7.45 -22.18
C SER A 84 3.08 -6.72 -21.81
N ASP A 85 3.92 -6.45 -22.82
CA ASP A 85 5.10 -5.59 -22.70
C ASP A 85 4.77 -4.11 -23.02
N SER A 86 3.53 -3.81 -23.40
CA SER A 86 3.10 -2.47 -23.80
C SER A 86 2.58 -1.68 -22.59
N SER A 87 2.91 -0.40 -22.57
CA SER A 87 2.29 0.62 -21.72
C SER A 87 1.36 1.55 -22.53
N ASP A 88 1.19 1.30 -23.83
CA ASP A 88 0.46 2.19 -24.73
C ASP A 88 -1.05 1.94 -24.70
N TRP A 89 -1.80 3.01 -24.42
CA TRP A 89 -3.26 3.00 -24.36
C TRP A 89 -3.85 3.34 -25.73
N LYS A 90 -3.94 2.34 -26.59
CA LYS A 90 -4.50 2.50 -27.94
C LYS A 90 -5.96 2.99 -27.88
N SER A 91 -6.25 4.11 -28.54
CA SER A 91 -7.61 4.66 -28.59
C SER A 91 -8.42 4.13 -29.78
N VAL A 92 -9.73 3.95 -29.56
CA VAL A 92 -10.75 3.63 -30.56
C VAL A 92 -11.89 4.65 -30.43
N THR A 93 -12.21 5.36 -31.51
CA THR A 93 -13.33 6.31 -31.52
C THR A 93 -14.64 5.55 -31.68
N LEU A 94 -15.45 5.55 -30.62
CA LEU A 94 -16.75 4.88 -30.59
C LEU A 94 -17.83 5.67 -31.33
N ALA A 95 -17.80 7.00 -31.23
CA ALA A 95 -18.70 7.92 -31.90
C ALA A 95 -18.12 9.35 -31.94
N GLU A 96 -18.67 10.19 -32.83
CA GLU A 96 -18.42 11.65 -32.87
C GLU A 96 -19.74 12.38 -32.63
N LEU A 97 -19.83 13.11 -31.50
CA LEU A 97 -21.10 13.65 -31.00
C LEU A 97 -21.01 15.17 -30.82
N ASP A 98 -22.16 15.83 -31.01
CA ASP A 98 -22.31 17.25 -30.74
C ASP A 98 -22.58 17.44 -29.23
N PHE A 99 -21.68 18.09 -28.50
CA PHE A 99 -21.86 18.41 -27.08
C PHE A 99 -22.29 17.23 -26.20
N PRO A 100 -21.51 16.11 -26.16
CA PRO A 100 -21.74 15.06 -25.19
C PRO A 100 -21.42 15.54 -23.78
N VAL A 101 -22.15 15.01 -22.79
CA VAL A 101 -21.98 15.40 -21.38
C VAL A 101 -21.73 14.17 -20.53
N THR A 102 -22.77 13.38 -20.25
CA THR A 102 -22.70 12.25 -19.33
C THR A 102 -22.76 10.91 -20.05
N MET A 103 -22.14 9.90 -19.47
CA MET A 103 -22.31 8.53 -19.90
C MET A 103 -22.39 7.55 -18.73
N HIS A 104 -22.87 6.35 -19.03
CA HIS A 104 -22.74 5.16 -18.21
C HIS A 104 -22.74 3.93 -19.12
N TYR A 105 -22.75 2.73 -18.57
CA TYR A 105 -22.78 1.50 -19.36
C TYR A 105 -23.68 0.45 -18.71
N ALA A 106 -24.08 -0.53 -19.51
CA ALA A 106 -24.76 -1.76 -19.10
C ALA A 106 -24.87 -2.71 -20.29
N ASP A 107 -25.09 -4.01 -20.06
CA ASP A 107 -25.48 -4.94 -21.13
C ASP A 107 -26.96 -4.76 -21.50
N ILE A 108 -27.21 -3.96 -22.54
CA ILE A 108 -28.56 -3.67 -23.04
C ILE A 108 -29.07 -4.84 -23.87
N THR A 109 -28.19 -5.51 -24.61
CA THR A 109 -28.57 -6.55 -25.55
C THR A 109 -28.67 -7.95 -24.93
N GLY A 110 -28.18 -8.14 -23.71
CA GLY A 110 -28.10 -9.42 -23.02
C GLY A 110 -27.05 -10.36 -23.63
N ASN A 111 -26.02 -9.82 -24.27
CA ASN A 111 -25.00 -10.59 -24.98
C ASN A 111 -23.69 -10.77 -24.19
N GLY A 112 -23.63 -10.27 -22.95
CA GLY A 112 -22.45 -10.32 -22.09
C GLY A 112 -21.43 -9.20 -22.34
N PHE A 113 -21.74 -8.22 -23.19
CA PHE A 113 -20.89 -7.07 -23.46
C PHE A 113 -21.54 -5.78 -22.98
N ASN A 114 -20.76 -4.90 -22.35
CA ASN A 114 -21.30 -3.62 -21.91
C ASN A 114 -21.48 -2.70 -23.11
N ASP A 115 -22.69 -2.19 -23.28
CA ASP A 115 -23.04 -1.12 -24.21
C ASP A 115 -22.82 0.24 -23.53
N VAL A 116 -22.50 1.28 -24.31
CA VAL A 116 -22.36 2.64 -23.78
C VAL A 116 -23.70 3.35 -23.85
N ILE A 117 -24.09 4.05 -22.78
CA ILE A 117 -25.27 4.92 -22.69
C ILE A 117 -24.76 6.34 -22.53
N ILE A 118 -25.16 7.26 -23.40
CA ILE A 118 -24.56 8.61 -23.47
C ILE A 118 -25.61 9.68 -23.76
N SER A 119 -25.45 10.85 -23.15
CA SER A 119 -26.21 12.05 -23.53
C SER A 119 -25.41 12.96 -24.44
N ASP A 120 -26.07 13.51 -25.46
CA ASP A 120 -25.50 14.49 -26.38
C ASP A 120 -26.52 15.57 -26.78
N GLN A 121 -26.12 16.45 -27.70
CA GLN A 121 -26.92 17.59 -28.15
C GLN A 121 -27.31 18.52 -26.99
N TYR A 122 -26.46 18.66 -25.98
CA TYR A 122 -26.73 19.52 -24.81
C TYR A 122 -26.78 21.00 -25.21
N GLY A 123 -25.83 21.40 -26.07
CA GLY A 123 -25.47 22.78 -26.35
C GLY A 123 -24.13 23.17 -25.69
N PRO A 124 -23.57 24.35 -25.97
CA PRO A 124 -22.25 24.74 -25.43
C PRO A 124 -22.23 25.02 -23.92
N SER A 125 -23.34 25.48 -23.33
CA SER A 125 -23.39 25.91 -21.92
C SER A 125 -24.83 25.98 -21.39
N MET A 126 -24.99 26.27 -20.09
CA MET A 126 -26.29 26.54 -19.47
C MET A 126 -27.01 27.77 -20.05
N ASP A 127 -26.28 28.68 -20.72
CA ASP A 127 -26.83 29.85 -21.41
C ASP A 127 -27.19 29.58 -22.88
N ASP A 128 -26.78 28.43 -23.41
CA ASP A 128 -27.03 28.03 -24.81
C ASP A 128 -27.46 26.56 -24.85
N ILE A 129 -28.63 26.29 -24.27
CA ILE A 129 -29.25 24.96 -24.26
C ILE A 129 -30.00 24.76 -25.56
N TRP A 130 -29.75 23.65 -26.22
CA TRP A 130 -30.48 23.29 -27.43
C TRP A 130 -31.91 22.86 -27.09
N PRO A 131 -32.95 23.59 -27.58
CA PRO A 131 -34.34 23.34 -27.20
C PRO A 131 -34.87 22.02 -27.77
N ASP A 132 -34.32 21.58 -28.91
CA ASP A 132 -34.57 20.27 -29.50
C ASP A 132 -33.37 19.33 -29.28
N GLY A 133 -32.61 19.56 -28.21
CA GLY A 133 -31.45 18.76 -27.81
C GLY A 133 -31.67 17.95 -26.54
N GLY A 134 -30.56 17.61 -25.85
CA GLY A 134 -30.55 16.80 -24.63
C GLY A 134 -30.97 15.36 -24.89
N ARG A 135 -30.40 14.77 -25.94
CA ARG A 135 -30.73 13.43 -26.41
C ARG A 135 -29.98 12.39 -25.57
N VAL A 136 -30.64 11.26 -25.29
CA VAL A 136 -30.02 10.08 -24.65
C VAL A 136 -29.99 8.95 -25.67
N ASN A 137 -28.83 8.31 -25.83
CA ASN A 137 -28.61 7.24 -26.79
C ASN A 137 -27.84 6.10 -26.16
N TRP A 138 -27.86 4.94 -26.82
CA TRP A 138 -26.93 3.87 -26.53
C TRP A 138 -26.13 3.47 -27.78
N LEU A 139 -24.89 3.05 -27.56
CA LEU A 139 -23.94 2.56 -28.55
C LEU A 139 -23.74 1.06 -28.35
N GLU A 140 -24.04 0.29 -29.38
CA GLU A 140 -24.04 -1.17 -29.33
C GLU A 140 -22.62 -1.75 -29.37
N ASN A 141 -22.27 -2.54 -28.35
CA ASN A 141 -21.04 -3.33 -28.32
C ASN A 141 -21.26 -4.66 -29.06
N THR A 142 -20.54 -4.83 -30.16
CA THR A 142 -20.60 -6.04 -31.00
C THR A 142 -19.63 -7.15 -30.56
N GLY A 143 -18.83 -6.90 -29.53
CA GLY A 143 -17.82 -7.83 -29.00
C GLY A 143 -16.44 -7.69 -29.66
N ASP A 144 -16.24 -6.78 -30.61
CA ASP A 144 -14.91 -6.44 -31.16
C ASP A 144 -14.35 -5.16 -30.53
N PRO A 145 -13.31 -5.23 -29.68
CA PRO A 145 -12.75 -4.06 -29.00
C PRO A 145 -12.03 -3.09 -29.95
N ASN A 146 -11.73 -3.48 -31.20
CA ASN A 146 -11.11 -2.60 -32.19
C ASN A 146 -12.13 -1.92 -33.11
N MET A 147 -13.42 -2.25 -33.01
CA MET A 147 -14.45 -1.66 -33.86
C MET A 147 -14.68 -0.19 -33.47
N SER A 148 -14.45 0.71 -34.43
CA SER A 148 -14.84 2.13 -34.33
C SER A 148 -16.30 2.34 -34.76
N ASN A 149 -16.88 3.48 -34.41
CA ASN A 149 -18.21 3.92 -34.88
C ASN A 149 -19.32 2.90 -34.56
N TRP A 150 -19.53 2.66 -33.27
CA TRP A 150 -20.53 1.71 -32.80
C TRP A 150 -21.95 2.12 -33.23
N PRO A 151 -22.84 1.16 -33.56
CA PRO A 151 -24.22 1.45 -33.91
C PRO A 151 -24.93 2.22 -32.79
N MET A 152 -25.41 3.42 -33.09
CA MET A 152 -26.07 4.32 -32.16
C MET A 152 -27.59 4.26 -32.31
N ARG A 153 -28.33 4.20 -31.18
CA ARG A 153 -29.80 4.26 -31.16
C ARG A 153 -30.30 5.18 -30.07
N THR A 154 -31.34 5.95 -30.38
CA THR A 154 -31.93 6.91 -29.44
C THR A 154 -32.84 6.21 -28.43
N ILE A 155 -32.67 6.58 -27.16
CA ILE A 155 -33.50 6.15 -26.03
C ILE A 155 -34.62 7.15 -25.81
N GLY A 156 -34.29 8.44 -25.80
CA GLY A 156 -35.24 9.52 -25.56
C GLY A 156 -34.54 10.88 -25.55
N GLN A 157 -35.26 11.92 -25.13
CA GLN A 157 -34.77 13.29 -25.20
C GLN A 157 -35.44 14.19 -24.15
N SER A 158 -34.65 15.08 -23.53
CA SER A 158 -35.14 16.21 -22.73
C SER A 158 -34.10 17.32 -22.74
N PRO A 159 -34.48 18.58 -23.09
CA PRO A 159 -33.53 19.70 -23.17
C PRO A 159 -32.70 19.86 -21.90
N GLY A 160 -31.41 20.14 -22.08
CA GLY A 160 -30.44 20.33 -20.99
C GLY A 160 -30.05 19.05 -20.25
N MET A 161 -30.29 17.87 -20.83
CA MET A 161 -29.86 16.57 -20.29
C MET A 161 -28.38 16.59 -19.87
N HIS A 162 -28.08 16.25 -18.62
CA HIS A 162 -26.76 16.54 -18.04
C HIS A 162 -26.16 15.39 -17.21
N ARG A 163 -26.97 14.54 -16.56
CA ARG A 163 -26.50 13.34 -15.84
C ARG A 163 -27.41 12.14 -16.06
N LEU A 164 -26.81 10.96 -16.15
CA LEU A 164 -27.55 9.70 -16.25
C LEU A 164 -26.81 8.54 -15.58
N LYS A 165 -27.57 7.54 -15.12
CA LYS A 165 -27.05 6.25 -14.62
C LYS A 165 -28.01 5.12 -15.01
N ALA A 166 -27.42 3.98 -15.32
CA ALA A 166 -28.14 2.74 -15.62
C ALA A 166 -28.31 1.90 -14.35
N GLY A 167 -29.41 1.15 -14.25
CA GLY A 167 -29.71 0.30 -13.10
C GLY A 167 -31.07 -0.39 -13.20
N HIS A 168 -31.53 -0.93 -12.08
CA HIS A 168 -32.82 -1.60 -11.91
C HIS A 168 -33.64 -0.89 -10.83
N PHE A 169 -34.43 0.11 -11.23
CA PHE A 169 -35.08 1.00 -10.27
C PHE A 169 -36.47 0.52 -9.84
N THR A 170 -37.30 0.07 -10.78
CA THR A 170 -38.67 -0.41 -10.51
C THR A 170 -38.85 -1.88 -10.86
N ARG A 171 -37.91 -2.48 -11.59
CA ARG A 171 -37.93 -3.87 -12.03
C ARG A 171 -36.53 -4.41 -12.31
N LYS A 172 -36.38 -5.75 -12.28
CA LYS A 172 -35.10 -6.45 -12.48
C LYS A 172 -34.96 -7.17 -13.82
N ASP A 173 -36.06 -7.46 -14.49
CA ASP A 173 -36.08 -8.23 -15.74
C ASP A 173 -35.73 -7.38 -16.98
N ARG A 174 -35.62 -6.07 -16.79
CA ARG A 174 -35.25 -5.09 -17.81
C ARG A 174 -34.33 -4.03 -17.20
N LEU A 175 -33.33 -3.62 -17.97
CA LEU A 175 -32.49 -2.47 -17.65
C LEU A 175 -33.31 -1.18 -17.70
N GLN A 176 -32.99 -0.25 -16.82
CA GLN A 176 -33.54 1.10 -16.80
C GLN A 176 -32.44 2.15 -16.72
N ILE A 177 -32.77 3.38 -17.09
CA ILE A 177 -31.85 4.52 -17.10
C ILE A 177 -32.53 5.70 -16.40
N CYS A 178 -31.93 6.16 -15.32
CA CYS A 178 -32.27 7.44 -14.70
C CYS A 178 -31.51 8.54 -15.45
N ALA A 179 -32.21 9.55 -15.95
CA ALA A 179 -31.62 10.64 -16.72
C ALA A 179 -32.23 11.98 -16.27
N VAL A 180 -31.38 12.96 -16.03
CA VAL A 180 -31.76 14.23 -15.40
C VAL A 180 -31.10 15.42 -16.11
N PRO A 181 -31.90 16.37 -16.63
CA PRO A 181 -31.40 17.67 -17.07
C PRO A 181 -30.97 18.55 -15.89
N ILE A 182 -29.96 19.40 -16.10
CA ILE A 182 -29.56 20.39 -15.10
C ILE A 182 -30.47 21.64 -15.15
N VAL A 183 -30.83 22.06 -16.36
CA VAL A 183 -31.75 23.17 -16.66
C VAL A 183 -32.65 22.77 -17.83
N VAL A 184 -33.78 23.44 -18.00
CA VAL A 184 -34.76 23.10 -19.07
C VAL A 184 -34.67 23.99 -20.32
N LYS A 185 -33.95 25.12 -20.24
CA LYS A 185 -33.70 26.06 -21.35
C LYS A 185 -32.55 27.01 -20.99
N SER A 186 -32.04 27.73 -21.98
CA SER A 186 -30.99 28.73 -21.83
C SER A 186 -31.26 29.72 -20.69
N SER A 187 -30.27 29.89 -19.81
CA SER A 187 -30.23 30.84 -18.70
C SER A 187 -31.37 30.68 -17.68
N ASP A 188 -32.10 29.57 -17.68
CA ASP A 188 -33.14 29.28 -16.69
C ASP A 188 -32.60 28.42 -15.55
N LEU A 189 -32.07 29.10 -14.54
CA LEU A 189 -31.53 28.48 -13.34
C LEU A 189 -32.61 28.21 -12.27
N THR A 190 -33.88 28.44 -12.57
CA THR A 190 -34.96 28.47 -11.56
C THR A 190 -36.01 27.41 -11.76
N THR A 191 -36.32 27.02 -12.99
CA THR A 191 -37.30 25.97 -13.28
C THR A 191 -36.73 24.59 -12.97
N PRO A 192 -37.41 23.75 -12.17
CA PRO A 192 -36.93 22.40 -11.90
C PRO A 192 -37.08 21.50 -13.12
N ALA A 193 -36.06 20.68 -13.36
CA ALA A 193 -35.99 19.70 -14.44
C ALA A 193 -36.60 18.35 -14.03
N PRO A 194 -37.13 17.56 -14.99
CA PRO A 194 -37.68 16.23 -14.70
C PRO A 194 -36.58 15.21 -14.37
N VAL A 195 -36.83 14.36 -13.37
CA VAL A 195 -36.09 13.11 -13.15
C VAL A 195 -36.81 12.02 -13.94
N ILE A 196 -36.16 11.50 -14.98
CA ILE A 196 -36.79 10.61 -15.97
C ILE A 196 -36.23 9.19 -15.82
N ILE A 197 -37.11 8.18 -15.82
CA ILE A 197 -36.73 6.77 -15.92
C ILE A 197 -37.11 6.25 -17.30
N PHE A 198 -36.11 5.87 -18.11
CA PHE A 198 -36.31 5.13 -19.36
C PHE A 198 -36.21 3.63 -19.10
N THR A 199 -37.06 2.82 -19.72
CA THR A 199 -37.05 1.35 -19.56
C THR A 199 -36.76 0.66 -20.88
N ALA A 200 -35.80 -0.26 -20.89
CA ALA A 200 -35.47 -1.03 -22.09
C ALA A 200 -36.70 -1.81 -22.60
N PRO A 201 -37.05 -1.72 -23.89
CA PRO A 201 -38.07 -2.57 -24.48
C PRO A 201 -37.56 -4.02 -24.56
N ASN A 202 -38.43 -4.95 -24.94
CA ASN A 202 -38.04 -6.35 -25.13
C ASN A 202 -36.97 -6.55 -26.22
N ASP A 203 -36.99 -5.70 -27.25
CA ASP A 203 -35.99 -5.70 -28.31
C ASP A 203 -35.51 -4.24 -28.51
N PRO A 204 -34.40 -3.84 -27.87
CA PRO A 204 -33.89 -2.47 -27.91
C PRO A 204 -33.39 -2.07 -29.30
N LYS A 205 -33.24 -3.00 -30.24
CA LYS A 205 -32.76 -2.72 -31.60
C LYS A 205 -33.87 -2.28 -32.55
N LYS A 206 -35.14 -2.49 -32.21
CA LYS A 206 -36.30 -2.27 -33.10
C LYS A 206 -37.12 -1.02 -32.82
N VAL A 207 -36.95 -0.38 -31.67
CA VAL A 207 -37.72 0.82 -31.31
C VAL A 207 -36.93 2.10 -31.57
N THR A 208 -37.64 3.20 -31.80
CA THR A 208 -37.07 4.53 -32.01
C THR A 208 -37.01 5.38 -30.74
N SER A 209 -37.73 4.97 -29.68
CA SER A 209 -37.72 5.60 -28.35
C SER A 209 -38.13 4.56 -27.31
N TRP A 210 -37.56 4.65 -26.12
CA TRP A 210 -37.91 3.80 -24.99
C TRP A 210 -39.12 4.37 -24.24
N PRO A 211 -39.95 3.52 -23.61
CA PRO A 211 -40.93 3.96 -22.62
C PRO A 211 -40.25 4.75 -21.50
N SER A 212 -40.88 5.85 -21.08
CA SER A 212 -40.34 6.74 -20.04
C SER A 212 -41.41 7.18 -19.04
N GLU A 213 -41.00 7.38 -17.80
CA GLU A 213 -41.81 8.02 -16.75
C GLU A 213 -41.03 9.16 -16.06
N ILE A 214 -41.75 10.20 -15.64
CA ILE A 214 -41.18 11.28 -14.82
C ILE A 214 -41.55 10.99 -13.37
N ILE A 215 -40.55 10.84 -12.51
CA ILE A 215 -40.74 10.39 -11.13
C ILE A 215 -40.65 11.53 -10.11
N ALA A 216 -39.94 12.61 -10.47
CA ALA A 216 -39.76 13.80 -9.65
C ALA A 216 -39.37 15.01 -10.52
N LYS A 217 -39.32 16.18 -9.91
CA LYS A 217 -38.72 17.39 -10.51
C LYS A 217 -37.75 18.01 -9.51
N LYS A 218 -36.54 18.36 -9.96
CA LYS A 218 -35.44 18.84 -9.10
C LYS A 218 -34.69 20.00 -9.75
N HIS A 219 -34.09 20.85 -8.94
CA HIS A 219 -33.38 22.04 -9.42
C HIS A 219 -31.86 21.79 -9.55
N LEU A 220 -31.29 22.17 -10.69
CA LEU A 220 -29.84 22.17 -10.94
C LEU A 220 -29.14 20.86 -10.51
N VAL A 221 -29.72 19.71 -10.87
CA VAL A 221 -29.11 18.41 -10.56
C VAL A 221 -27.81 18.27 -11.34
N HIS A 222 -26.71 18.10 -10.61
CA HIS A 222 -25.37 18.07 -11.17
C HIS A 222 -24.67 16.71 -10.98
N GLU A 223 -25.18 15.83 -10.11
CA GLU A 223 -24.68 14.45 -10.00
C GLU A 223 -25.80 13.46 -9.65
N VAL A 224 -25.66 12.25 -10.19
CA VAL A 224 -26.57 11.11 -9.97
C VAL A 224 -25.73 9.91 -9.56
N VAL A 225 -26.01 9.35 -8.38
CA VAL A 225 -25.34 8.16 -7.85
C VAL A 225 -26.36 7.07 -7.58
N ILE A 226 -25.98 5.83 -7.87
CA ILE A 226 -26.79 4.66 -7.56
C ILE A 226 -26.36 4.11 -6.19
N ALA A 227 -27.35 3.84 -5.34
CA ALA A 227 -27.15 3.22 -4.04
C ALA A 227 -28.11 2.03 -3.86
N PRO A 228 -27.81 1.04 -3.00
CA PRO A 228 -28.75 -0.04 -2.70
C PRO A 228 -30.13 0.50 -2.26
N SER A 229 -31.23 -0.02 -2.83
CA SER A 229 -32.57 0.39 -2.43
C SER A 229 -32.88 -0.05 -0.99
N PRO A 230 -33.42 0.84 -0.15
CA PRO A 230 -33.86 0.49 1.19
C PRO A 230 -34.99 -0.55 1.26
N ALA A 231 -35.75 -0.73 0.18
CA ALA A 231 -36.78 -1.76 0.12
C ALA A 231 -36.21 -3.19 0.21
N ASN A 232 -34.88 -3.34 0.05
CA ASN A 232 -34.13 -4.59 0.12
C ASN A 232 -34.73 -5.72 -0.74
N ASN A 233 -35.35 -5.32 -1.84
CA ASN A 233 -35.92 -6.21 -2.84
C ASN A 233 -34.95 -6.39 -4.01
N GLY A 234 -33.70 -5.93 -3.91
CA GLY A 234 -32.67 -5.93 -4.94
C GLY A 234 -32.88 -4.93 -6.09
N LEU A 235 -33.69 -3.89 -5.87
CA LEU A 235 -33.74 -2.71 -6.72
C LEU A 235 -32.69 -1.68 -6.27
N ASP A 236 -32.51 -0.68 -7.11
CA ASP A 236 -31.59 0.43 -6.92
C ASP A 236 -32.32 1.69 -6.44
N GLY A 237 -31.67 2.45 -5.55
CA GLY A 237 -32.02 3.82 -5.18
C GLY A 237 -31.17 4.83 -5.96
N ILE A 238 -31.70 6.04 -6.10
CA ILE A 238 -31.11 7.15 -6.86
C ILE A 238 -30.81 8.28 -5.89
N LEU A 239 -29.54 8.54 -5.64
CA LEU A 239 -29.08 9.68 -4.84
C LEU A 239 -28.77 10.85 -5.79
N LEU A 240 -29.36 12.00 -5.50
CA LEU A 240 -29.24 13.21 -6.32
C LEU A 240 -28.52 14.30 -5.54
N ALA A 241 -27.60 15.00 -6.21
CA ALA A 241 -27.03 16.26 -5.74
C ALA A 241 -27.48 17.40 -6.65
N GLY A 242 -28.13 18.40 -6.08
CA GLY A 242 -28.54 19.60 -6.78
C GLY A 242 -28.86 20.74 -5.82
N ARG A 243 -29.52 21.77 -6.33
CA ARG A 243 -29.88 22.96 -5.54
C ARG A 243 -30.84 22.67 -4.38
N ASP A 244 -31.59 21.58 -4.48
CA ASP A 244 -32.48 21.12 -3.40
C ASP A 244 -31.70 20.48 -2.22
N GLY A 245 -30.41 20.21 -2.40
CA GLY A 245 -29.52 19.53 -1.45
C GLY A 245 -29.16 18.12 -1.92
N VAL A 246 -29.18 17.17 -0.99
CA VAL A 246 -28.93 15.74 -1.25
C VAL A 246 -30.18 14.94 -0.87
N ASP A 247 -30.76 14.24 -1.86
CA ASP A 247 -32.00 13.48 -1.70
C ASP A 247 -31.84 12.06 -2.27
N LEU A 248 -32.38 11.06 -1.58
CA LEU A 248 -32.51 9.68 -2.05
C LEU A 248 -33.93 9.44 -2.56
N LEU A 249 -34.06 9.00 -3.81
CA LEU A 249 -35.30 8.49 -4.40
C LEU A 249 -35.20 6.96 -4.53
N TRP A 250 -36.24 6.22 -4.16
CA TRP A 250 -36.28 4.77 -4.38
C TRP A 250 -37.69 4.27 -4.64
N PHE A 251 -37.80 3.14 -5.30
CA PHE A 251 -39.08 2.48 -5.55
C PHE A 251 -39.27 1.29 -4.60
N ASP A 252 -40.48 1.16 -4.08
CA ASP A 252 -40.95 0.03 -3.30
C ASP A 252 -42.23 -0.51 -3.97
N THR A 253 -43.41 -0.09 -3.50
CA THR A 253 -44.68 -0.17 -4.24
C THR A 253 -45.01 1.10 -5.01
N GLU A 254 -44.40 2.20 -4.60
CA GLU A 254 -44.47 3.54 -5.18
C GLU A 254 -43.11 4.24 -4.98
N TRP A 255 -42.90 5.34 -5.68
CA TRP A 255 -41.71 6.17 -5.51
C TRP A 255 -41.73 6.89 -4.17
N LYS A 256 -40.63 6.78 -3.42
CA LYS A 256 -40.42 7.42 -2.13
C LYS A 256 -39.19 8.32 -2.19
N GLU A 257 -39.18 9.33 -1.33
CA GLU A 257 -38.10 10.31 -1.22
C GLU A 257 -37.66 10.44 0.25
N PHE A 258 -36.35 10.55 0.44
CA PHE A 258 -35.74 10.81 1.75
C PHE A 258 -34.66 11.89 1.60
N LYS A 259 -34.82 12.98 2.36
CA LYS A 259 -33.89 14.10 2.36
C LYS A 259 -32.72 13.84 3.30
N VAL A 260 -31.51 13.73 2.76
CA VAL A 260 -30.28 13.62 3.56
C VAL A 260 -29.91 14.99 4.13
N GLY A 261 -30.00 16.04 3.33
CA GLY A 261 -29.72 17.40 3.78
C GLY A 261 -29.92 18.46 2.70
N THR A 262 -29.80 19.73 3.08
CA THR A 262 -30.08 20.88 2.19
C THR A 262 -28.85 21.45 1.51
N GLY A 263 -27.64 20.93 1.77
CA GLY A 263 -26.37 21.47 1.26
C GLY A 263 -26.05 22.88 1.75
N LEU A 264 -25.32 23.63 0.92
CA LEU A 264 -24.96 25.03 1.15
C LEU A 264 -26.22 25.91 1.20
N PRO A 265 -26.34 26.84 2.15
CA PRO A 265 -27.45 27.81 2.19
C PRO A 265 -27.42 28.78 1.00
N PRO A 266 -28.58 29.31 0.56
CA PRO A 266 -28.64 30.36 -0.46
C PRO A 266 -27.98 31.65 0.03
N THR A 267 -27.32 32.34 -0.89
CA THR A 267 -26.72 33.67 -0.68
C THR A 267 -27.31 34.65 -1.69
N ASP A 268 -27.63 35.87 -1.25
CA ASP A 268 -28.24 36.87 -2.12
C ASP A 268 -27.36 37.18 -3.34
N GLY A 269 -27.96 37.09 -4.53
CA GLY A 269 -27.27 37.32 -5.81
C GLY A 269 -26.53 36.12 -6.38
N ASP A 270 -26.38 35.02 -5.62
CA ASP A 270 -25.77 33.78 -6.08
C ASP A 270 -26.87 32.75 -6.45
N PRO A 271 -26.94 32.29 -7.72
CA PRO A 271 -27.95 31.31 -8.13
C PRO A 271 -27.65 29.88 -7.66
N TYR A 272 -26.46 29.62 -7.10
CA TYR A 272 -25.98 28.29 -6.77
C TYR A 272 -25.92 28.08 -5.25
N TRP A 273 -26.75 27.17 -4.77
CA TRP A 273 -26.72 26.67 -3.40
C TRP A 273 -27.04 25.16 -3.42
N GLY A 274 -27.17 24.52 -2.26
CA GLY A 274 -27.38 23.09 -2.18
C GLY A 274 -26.08 22.31 -2.39
N ALA A 275 -26.13 21.28 -3.24
CA ALA A 275 -25.00 20.39 -3.54
C ALA A 275 -24.80 20.25 -5.06
N ALA A 276 -23.59 19.90 -5.47
CA ALA A 276 -23.24 19.64 -6.87
C ALA A 276 -22.82 18.21 -7.15
N SER A 277 -22.22 17.56 -6.16
CA SER A 277 -21.80 16.18 -6.26
C SER A 277 -22.00 15.49 -4.93
N VAL A 278 -22.27 14.20 -4.97
CA VAL A 278 -22.46 13.36 -3.79
C VAL A 278 -21.83 12.00 -4.03
N ALA A 279 -21.36 11.36 -2.97
CA ALA A 279 -20.95 9.96 -2.96
C ALA A 279 -21.28 9.32 -1.60
N VAL A 280 -21.52 8.01 -1.59
CA VAL A 280 -21.87 7.24 -0.38
C VAL A 280 -20.64 6.46 0.05
N GLY A 281 -20.15 6.68 1.28
CA GLY A 281 -18.97 6.03 1.82
C GLY A 281 -19.31 4.86 2.75
N ARG A 282 -18.73 3.70 2.47
CA ARG A 282 -18.77 2.53 3.34
C ARG A 282 -17.92 2.76 4.59
N VAL A 283 -18.38 2.24 5.72
CA VAL A 283 -17.57 2.08 6.94
C VAL A 283 -17.85 0.68 7.50
N GLY A 284 -16.89 -0.23 7.34
CA GLY A 284 -17.06 -1.65 7.65
C GLY A 284 -18.28 -2.25 6.94
N ASP A 285 -19.19 -2.85 7.71
CA ASP A 285 -20.38 -3.52 7.19
C ASP A 285 -21.50 -2.55 6.74
N ASP A 286 -21.40 -1.26 7.08
CA ASP A 286 -22.36 -0.26 6.69
C ASP A 286 -21.98 0.37 5.34
N PHE A 287 -22.75 0.08 4.29
CA PHE A 287 -22.50 0.64 2.96
C PHE A 287 -22.67 2.16 2.90
N ALA A 288 -23.33 2.77 3.89
CA ALA A 288 -23.53 4.22 4.00
C ALA A 288 -23.18 4.68 5.42
N GLY A 289 -21.92 4.48 5.81
CA GLY A 289 -21.38 4.96 7.08
C GLY A 289 -21.27 6.50 7.12
N TYR A 290 -21.03 7.13 5.97
CA TYR A 290 -21.14 8.58 5.76
C TYR A 290 -21.56 8.90 4.31
N ILE A 291 -21.92 10.17 4.04
CA ILE A 291 -22.19 10.66 2.67
C ILE A 291 -21.34 11.91 2.43
N ALA A 292 -20.41 11.85 1.47
CA ALA A 292 -19.57 13.00 1.10
C ALA A 292 -20.27 13.85 0.04
N SER A 293 -20.06 15.18 0.09
CA SER A 293 -20.71 16.12 -0.80
C SER A 293 -19.80 17.30 -1.17
N ILE A 294 -19.99 17.79 -2.39
CA ILE A 294 -19.40 19.04 -2.89
C ILE A 294 -20.49 20.08 -3.03
N GLU A 295 -20.22 21.31 -2.61
CA GLU A 295 -21.23 22.36 -2.53
C GLU A 295 -20.70 23.73 -3.01
N ALA A 296 -21.50 24.56 -3.70
CA ALA A 296 -22.67 24.21 -4.53
C ALA A 296 -22.21 23.85 -5.95
N PHE A 297 -23.01 24.11 -6.99
CA PHE A 297 -22.63 23.90 -8.41
C PHE A 297 -21.24 24.46 -8.69
N HIS A 298 -20.29 23.58 -9.03
CA HIS A 298 -18.88 23.90 -9.25
C HIS A 298 -18.23 24.71 -8.10
N GLY A 299 -18.68 24.55 -6.85
CA GLY A 299 -18.25 25.37 -5.71
C GLY A 299 -16.84 25.04 -5.20
N ASN A 300 -16.53 25.57 -4.01
CA ASN A 300 -15.26 25.34 -3.30
C ASN A 300 -15.43 24.65 -1.95
N THR A 301 -16.66 24.26 -1.59
CA THR A 301 -16.95 23.69 -0.28
C THR A 301 -17.03 22.17 -0.35
N VAL A 302 -16.31 21.51 0.57
CA VAL A 302 -16.43 20.06 0.82
C VAL A 302 -17.18 19.87 2.13
N SER A 303 -18.21 19.03 2.12
CA SER A 303 -18.97 18.66 3.30
C SER A 303 -19.16 17.16 3.41
N VAL A 304 -19.49 16.69 4.61
CA VAL A 304 -19.89 15.33 4.88
C VAL A 304 -21.17 15.32 5.70
N TYR A 305 -22.03 14.36 5.43
CA TYR A 305 -23.17 14.02 6.27
C TYR A 305 -22.82 12.78 7.10
N THR A 306 -23.01 12.88 8.41
CA THR A 306 -22.83 11.77 9.35
C THR A 306 -24.12 11.46 10.07
N LYS A 307 -24.20 10.26 10.65
CA LYS A 307 -25.30 9.81 11.50
C LYS A 307 -24.78 9.44 12.89
N PRO A 308 -25.60 9.53 13.95
CA PRO A 308 -25.18 9.17 15.31
C PRO A 308 -24.64 7.74 15.39
N ALA A 309 -23.67 7.50 16.29
CA ALA A 309 -23.17 6.16 16.55
C ALA A 309 -24.31 5.20 16.95
N GLY A 310 -24.30 3.98 16.39
CA GLY A 310 -25.35 2.99 16.60
C GLY A 310 -26.62 3.19 15.74
N SER A 311 -26.61 4.13 14.80
CA SER A 311 -27.69 4.26 13.81
C SER A 311 -27.79 3.01 12.92
N PRO A 312 -28.98 2.70 12.37
CA PRO A 312 -29.14 1.61 11.41
C PRO A 312 -28.23 1.74 10.18
N HIS A 313 -27.81 0.62 9.60
CA HIS A 313 -27.03 0.62 8.36
C HIS A 313 -27.84 1.19 7.20
N GLY A 314 -27.15 1.77 6.22
CA GLY A 314 -27.75 2.39 5.05
C GLY A 314 -28.15 3.85 5.25
N ILE A 315 -28.92 4.37 4.29
CA ILE A 315 -29.20 5.81 4.18
C ILE A 315 -30.46 6.21 4.95
N ILE A 316 -31.55 5.47 4.80
CA ILE A 316 -32.81 5.81 5.47
C ILE A 316 -32.81 5.40 6.95
N ASN A 317 -33.81 5.85 7.70
CA ASN A 317 -33.97 5.57 9.13
C ASN A 317 -32.84 6.11 10.03
N SER A 318 -32.01 7.00 9.47
CA SER A 318 -30.94 7.71 10.18
C SER A 318 -31.16 9.21 10.07
N GLN A 319 -30.83 9.95 11.13
CA GLN A 319 -30.78 11.40 11.07
C GLN A 319 -29.38 11.83 10.61
N TRP A 320 -29.32 12.53 9.50
CA TRP A 320 -28.07 13.01 8.91
C TRP A 320 -27.76 14.43 9.35
N THR A 321 -26.49 14.67 9.69
CA THR A 321 -25.99 15.99 10.12
C THR A 321 -24.88 16.44 9.19
N ARG A 322 -25.01 17.65 8.62
CA ARG A 322 -24.01 18.25 7.73
C ARG A 322 -22.84 18.82 8.54
N HIS A 323 -21.63 18.47 8.14
CA HIS A 323 -20.38 19.05 8.62
C HIS A 323 -19.60 19.62 7.43
N VAL A 324 -19.24 20.90 7.48
CA VAL A 324 -18.30 21.48 6.51
C VAL A 324 -16.89 21.06 6.91
N LEU A 325 -16.16 20.48 5.97
CA LEU A 325 -14.77 20.07 6.18
C LEU A 325 -13.81 21.14 5.70
N ASP A 326 -14.04 21.68 4.51
CA ASP A 326 -13.18 22.67 3.89
C ASP A 326 -13.96 23.66 3.02
N ASP A 327 -13.41 24.87 2.91
CA ASP A 327 -13.70 25.84 1.88
C ASP A 327 -12.37 26.26 1.23
N PHE A 328 -12.20 25.93 -0.05
CA PHE A 328 -10.96 26.14 -0.79
C PHE A 328 -10.77 27.57 -1.31
N GLY A 329 -11.70 28.49 -1.04
CA GLY A 329 -11.55 29.91 -1.32
C GLY A 329 -12.79 30.54 -1.95
N PRO A 330 -12.74 31.84 -2.26
CA PRO A 330 -13.89 32.56 -2.81
C PRO A 330 -14.27 32.03 -4.20
N LEU A 331 -15.54 32.21 -4.54
CA LEU A 331 -16.07 32.01 -5.88
C LEU A 331 -15.65 33.19 -6.78
N ASN A 332 -15.62 32.96 -8.09
CA ASN A 332 -15.39 33.99 -9.11
C ASN A 332 -16.67 34.79 -9.41
N ASP A 333 -16.60 35.75 -10.34
CA ASP A 333 -17.73 36.60 -10.76
C ASP A 333 -18.90 35.83 -11.39
N LYS A 334 -18.69 34.57 -11.80
CA LYS A 334 -19.73 33.66 -12.27
C LYS A 334 -20.28 32.77 -11.16
N HIS A 335 -19.95 33.05 -9.90
CA HIS A 335 -20.38 32.30 -8.72
C HIS A 335 -19.91 30.83 -8.73
N THR A 336 -18.74 30.56 -9.31
CA THR A 336 -18.16 29.21 -9.36
C THR A 336 -16.75 29.18 -8.80
N GLY A 337 -16.37 28.00 -8.33
CA GLY A 337 -15.07 27.64 -7.80
C GLY A 337 -14.43 26.52 -8.62
N SER A 338 -13.85 25.55 -7.92
CA SER A 338 -12.89 24.61 -8.51
C SER A 338 -13.22 23.14 -8.32
N ILE A 339 -14.33 22.77 -7.68
CA ILE A 339 -14.63 21.36 -7.38
C ILE A 339 -15.80 20.86 -8.23
N HIS A 340 -15.56 19.80 -9.03
CA HIS A 340 -16.59 19.26 -9.95
C HIS A 340 -17.25 17.99 -9.43
N GLN A 341 -16.51 17.12 -8.73
CA GLN A 341 -16.98 15.79 -8.34
C GLN A 341 -16.40 15.32 -7.01
N VAL A 342 -17.15 14.50 -6.30
CA VAL A 342 -16.67 13.59 -5.25
C VAL A 342 -17.03 12.14 -5.58
N VAL A 343 -16.13 11.21 -5.28
CA VAL A 343 -16.36 9.76 -5.36
C VAL A 343 -15.83 9.07 -4.10
N CYS A 344 -16.46 7.98 -3.68
CA CYS A 344 -15.99 7.17 -2.56
C CYS A 344 -15.34 5.89 -3.08
N ALA A 345 -14.21 5.50 -2.49
CA ALA A 345 -13.56 4.22 -2.71
C ALA A 345 -12.61 3.89 -1.56
N ASP A 346 -12.50 2.61 -1.23
CA ASP A 346 -11.52 2.04 -0.29
C ASP A 346 -10.11 2.07 -0.92
N ILE A 347 -9.40 3.19 -0.77
CA ILE A 347 -8.14 3.48 -1.46
C ILE A 347 -6.99 2.68 -0.84
N ASP A 348 -7.02 2.50 0.48
CA ASP A 348 -5.97 1.79 1.20
C ASP A 348 -6.31 0.35 1.60
N GLY A 349 -7.55 -0.09 1.45
CA GLY A 349 -7.96 -1.48 1.63
C GLY A 349 -8.33 -1.83 3.08
N ASP A 350 -8.64 -0.84 3.91
CA ASP A 350 -9.00 -1.06 5.31
C ASP A 350 -10.49 -1.41 5.53
N GLY A 351 -11.27 -1.45 4.45
CA GLY A 351 -12.70 -1.76 4.45
C GLY A 351 -13.61 -0.55 4.70
N ASN A 352 -13.04 0.64 4.85
CA ASN A 352 -13.75 1.90 4.88
C ASN A 352 -13.42 2.68 3.61
N ASP A 353 -14.42 3.31 3.01
CA ASP A 353 -14.14 4.16 1.87
C ASP A 353 -13.48 5.47 2.34
N GLU A 354 -12.36 5.82 1.71
CA GLU A 354 -11.96 7.21 1.55
C GLU A 354 -12.90 7.90 0.54
N PHE A 355 -12.83 9.22 0.45
CA PHE A 355 -13.42 9.93 -0.67
C PHE A 355 -12.41 10.83 -1.38
N LEU A 356 -12.52 10.86 -2.71
CA LEU A 356 -11.69 11.65 -3.60
C LEU A 356 -12.47 12.85 -4.12
N THR A 357 -11.83 14.02 -4.15
CA THR A 357 -12.42 15.25 -4.73
C THR A 357 -11.68 15.64 -6.01
N ALA A 358 -12.44 15.91 -7.07
CA ALA A 358 -11.93 16.30 -8.38
C ALA A 358 -11.82 17.83 -8.46
N MET A 359 -10.58 18.34 -8.36
CA MET A 359 -10.28 19.76 -8.40
C MET A 359 -9.90 20.15 -9.84
N MET A 360 -10.78 20.93 -10.47
CA MET A 360 -10.70 21.37 -11.87
C MET A 360 -9.45 22.21 -12.14
N GLY A 361 -9.06 23.05 -11.20
CA GLY A 361 -8.13 24.15 -11.40
C GLY A 361 -8.77 25.49 -11.07
N ALA A 362 -7.96 26.54 -11.06
CA ALA A 362 -8.41 27.90 -10.77
C ALA A 362 -7.73 28.91 -11.69
N ASP A 363 -8.36 30.08 -11.81
CA ASP A 363 -7.78 31.27 -12.42
C ASP A 363 -7.83 32.41 -11.38
N PRO A 364 -6.67 32.90 -10.88
CA PRO A 364 -5.31 32.47 -11.22
C PRO A 364 -5.00 31.03 -10.74
N PRO A 365 -3.97 30.37 -11.32
CA PRO A 365 -3.60 28.99 -10.99
C PRO A 365 -3.33 28.77 -9.49
N ASP A 366 -3.84 27.66 -8.96
CA ASP A 366 -3.71 27.30 -7.55
C ASP A 366 -3.67 25.77 -7.38
N PHE A 367 -2.55 25.25 -6.86
CA PHE A 367 -2.36 23.81 -6.63
C PHE A 367 -3.29 23.24 -5.55
N ASN A 368 -3.79 24.03 -4.60
CA ASN A 368 -4.79 23.54 -3.66
C ASN A 368 -6.13 23.26 -4.35
N ARG A 369 -6.39 23.97 -5.46
CA ARG A 369 -7.61 23.88 -6.27
C ARG A 369 -7.43 23.16 -7.61
N THR A 370 -6.32 22.43 -7.79
CA THR A 370 -6.01 21.64 -9.00
C THR A 370 -5.55 20.24 -8.59
N GLY A 371 -6.09 19.15 -9.13
CA GLY A 371 -5.68 17.79 -8.73
C GLY A 371 -6.72 17.00 -7.97
N VAL A 372 -6.25 16.02 -7.21
CA VAL A 372 -7.08 15.12 -6.39
C VAL A 372 -6.69 15.24 -4.92
N TRP A 373 -7.68 15.52 -4.07
CA TRP A 373 -7.56 15.32 -2.63
C TRP A 373 -8.25 14.03 -2.23
N CYS A 374 -7.60 13.24 -1.39
CA CYS A 374 -8.13 12.06 -0.74
C CYS A 374 -8.39 12.36 0.73
N TYR A 375 -9.62 12.13 1.18
CA TYR A 375 -10.02 12.33 2.56
C TYR A 375 -10.20 10.97 3.25
N LYS A 376 -9.51 10.80 4.37
CA LYS A 376 -9.58 9.60 5.22
C LYS A 376 -10.26 9.92 6.53
N MET A 377 -11.26 9.11 6.88
CA MET A 377 -12.01 9.25 8.11
C MET A 377 -11.13 8.86 9.30
N THR A 378 -11.03 9.73 10.31
CA THR A 378 -10.30 9.45 11.55
C THR A 378 -11.23 9.30 12.75
N ASN A 379 -12.44 9.87 12.68
CA ASN A 379 -13.48 9.67 13.67
C ASN A 379 -14.88 9.82 13.04
N GLN A 380 -15.57 8.69 12.84
CA GLN A 380 -16.90 8.66 12.24
C GLN A 380 -17.93 9.45 13.06
N ALA A 381 -17.97 9.24 14.38
CA ALA A 381 -19.00 9.82 15.24
C ALA A 381 -18.94 11.36 15.27
N ASN A 382 -17.74 11.92 15.13
CA ASN A 382 -17.51 13.36 15.11
C ASN A 382 -17.36 13.94 13.70
N GLY A 383 -17.52 13.12 12.64
CA GLY A 383 -17.32 13.55 11.25
C GLY A 383 -15.93 14.14 10.99
N THR A 384 -14.90 13.60 11.63
CA THR A 384 -13.53 14.10 11.50
C THR A 384 -12.78 13.32 10.43
N PHE A 385 -12.17 14.07 9.51
CA PHE A 385 -11.39 13.55 8.39
C PHE A 385 -10.03 14.23 8.34
N THR A 386 -9.04 13.52 7.82
CA THR A 386 -7.76 14.09 7.37
C THR A 386 -7.75 14.07 5.84
N LYS A 387 -6.95 14.94 5.21
CA LYS A 387 -6.84 14.98 3.76
C LYS A 387 -5.39 14.94 3.29
N THR A 388 -5.15 14.23 2.19
CA THR A 388 -3.85 14.09 1.54
C THR A 388 -3.99 14.41 0.06
N LYS A 389 -3.02 15.15 -0.50
CA LYS A 389 -2.98 15.42 -1.94
C LYS A 389 -2.41 14.19 -2.66
N LEU A 390 -3.13 13.63 -3.62
CA LEU A 390 -2.65 12.48 -4.40
C LEU A 390 -2.01 12.88 -5.73
N ASP A 391 -2.55 13.92 -6.38
CA ASP A 391 -2.07 14.47 -7.64
C ASP A 391 -2.38 15.97 -7.70
N SER A 392 -1.64 16.73 -8.52
CA SER A 392 -1.79 18.18 -8.71
C SER A 392 -2.08 18.60 -10.15
N THR A 393 -2.46 17.66 -11.02
CA THR A 393 -2.90 17.91 -12.40
C THR A 393 -4.42 18.05 -12.44
N SER A 394 -4.98 18.92 -13.28
CA SER A 394 -6.44 19.13 -13.32
C SER A 394 -7.23 17.82 -13.37
N ALA A 395 -8.26 17.72 -12.51
CA ALA A 395 -9.21 16.62 -12.50
C ALA A 395 -10.63 17.20 -12.57
N GLY A 396 -11.25 17.08 -13.75
CA GLY A 396 -12.67 17.36 -13.93
C GLY A 396 -13.55 16.20 -13.48
N ARG A 397 -13.09 14.97 -13.69
CA ARG A 397 -13.82 13.77 -13.26
C ARG A 397 -12.83 12.68 -12.87
N ILE A 398 -13.25 11.82 -11.94
CA ILE A 398 -12.47 10.71 -11.41
C ILE A 398 -13.23 9.41 -11.68
N ALA A 399 -12.51 8.41 -12.19
CA ALA A 399 -12.97 7.04 -12.28
C ALA A 399 -12.05 6.15 -11.42
N THR A 400 -12.63 5.24 -10.64
CA THR A 400 -11.87 4.28 -9.82
C THR A 400 -12.10 2.86 -10.32
N ALA A 401 -11.03 2.06 -10.39
CA ALA A 401 -11.07 0.66 -10.79
C ALA A 401 -9.78 -0.06 -10.42
N HIS A 402 -9.68 -1.36 -10.69
CA HIS A 402 -8.42 -2.09 -10.68
C HIS A 402 -7.94 -2.24 -12.14
N PHE A 403 -7.05 -1.36 -12.60
CA PHE A 403 -6.58 -1.31 -13.99
C PHE A 403 -5.45 -2.30 -14.28
N LEU A 404 -4.90 -2.96 -13.26
CA LEU A 404 -3.85 -3.97 -13.40
C LEU A 404 -4.39 -5.42 -13.43
N PRO A 405 -3.62 -6.39 -13.98
CA PRO A 405 -4.08 -7.78 -14.14
C PRO A 405 -3.85 -8.61 -12.88
N THR A 406 -3.37 -7.99 -11.81
CA THR A 406 -2.93 -8.71 -10.62
C THR A 406 -4.10 -9.40 -9.92
N ALA A 407 -3.84 -10.51 -9.23
CA ALA A 407 -4.85 -11.17 -8.42
C ALA A 407 -5.28 -10.31 -7.21
N ILE A 408 -4.37 -9.47 -6.71
CA ILE A 408 -4.56 -8.59 -5.57
C ILE A 408 -5.46 -7.44 -5.97
N LYS A 409 -6.58 -7.25 -5.28
CA LYS A 409 -7.50 -6.16 -5.56
C LYS A 409 -6.97 -4.88 -4.92
N THR A 410 -6.66 -3.90 -5.75
CA THR A 410 -6.32 -2.52 -5.35
C THR A 410 -7.31 -1.57 -6.00
N VAL A 411 -7.35 -0.33 -5.52
CA VAL A 411 -8.10 0.76 -6.18
C VAL A 411 -7.11 1.73 -6.78
N ASP A 412 -7.05 1.73 -8.10
CA ASP A 412 -6.42 2.74 -8.92
C ASP A 412 -7.43 3.86 -9.20
N TYR A 413 -6.96 5.05 -9.54
CA TYR A 413 -7.82 6.12 -10.00
C TYR A 413 -7.32 6.71 -11.31
N ALA A 414 -8.25 7.12 -12.17
CA ALA A 414 -8.00 7.79 -13.42
C ALA A 414 -8.70 9.15 -13.43
N THR A 415 -8.06 10.14 -14.03
CA THR A 415 -8.55 11.51 -14.13
C THR A 415 -8.51 12.00 -15.56
N ILE A 416 -9.42 12.91 -15.89
CA ILE A 416 -9.34 13.75 -17.08
C ILE A 416 -9.28 15.22 -16.64
N SER A 417 -8.45 16.02 -17.30
CA SER A 417 -8.42 17.46 -17.05
C SER A 417 -9.75 18.11 -17.36
N TYR A 418 -10.16 19.08 -16.55
CA TYR A 418 -11.30 19.92 -16.84
C TYR A 418 -10.88 21.03 -17.81
N SER A 419 -11.35 20.94 -19.05
CA SER A 419 -11.11 21.97 -20.04
C SER A 419 -12.31 22.10 -20.96
N VAL A 420 -13.11 23.13 -20.70
CA VAL A 420 -14.36 23.44 -21.43
C VAL A 420 -14.26 24.88 -21.95
N PRO A 421 -14.14 25.07 -23.28
CA PRO A 421 -14.01 26.39 -23.87
C PRO A 421 -15.12 27.35 -23.44
N GLY A 422 -14.73 28.55 -23.01
CA GLY A 422 -15.68 29.59 -22.54
C GLY A 422 -16.15 29.45 -21.09
N TYR A 423 -15.73 28.39 -20.38
CA TYR A 423 -15.94 28.22 -18.94
C TYR A 423 -14.62 28.28 -18.15
N PHE A 424 -13.83 27.20 -18.19
CA PHE A 424 -12.50 27.08 -17.59
C PHE A 424 -11.69 26.09 -18.44
N GLU A 425 -10.45 26.46 -18.79
CA GLU A 425 -9.59 25.69 -19.69
C GLU A 425 -8.26 25.38 -18.99
N SER A 426 -8.13 24.15 -18.48
CA SER A 426 -6.86 23.70 -17.92
C SER A 426 -5.79 23.62 -19.01
N PRO A 427 -4.56 24.08 -18.76
CA PRO A 427 -3.48 23.95 -19.74
C PRO A 427 -3.12 22.48 -19.97
N ASN A 428 -2.83 22.13 -21.22
CA ASN A 428 -2.47 20.78 -21.67
C ASN A 428 -3.44 19.68 -21.18
N PRO A 429 -4.73 19.73 -21.56
CA PRO A 429 -5.71 18.74 -21.12
C PRO A 429 -5.25 17.31 -21.42
N SER A 430 -5.40 16.42 -20.45
CA SER A 430 -4.91 15.04 -20.54
C SER A 430 -5.81 14.06 -19.78
N ILE A 431 -5.63 12.77 -20.09
CA ILE A 431 -6.14 11.64 -19.30
C ILE A 431 -4.94 10.99 -18.64
N ASN A 432 -5.02 10.79 -17.32
CA ASN A 432 -3.97 10.17 -16.52
C ASN A 432 -4.57 9.04 -15.68
N VAL A 433 -3.78 7.99 -15.44
CA VAL A 433 -4.10 6.91 -14.51
C VAL A 433 -3.01 6.82 -13.45
N PHE A 434 -3.41 6.52 -12.22
CA PHE A 434 -2.57 6.46 -11.04
C PHE A 434 -2.73 5.07 -10.44
N LEU A 435 -1.74 4.22 -10.70
CA LEU A 435 -1.77 2.81 -10.38
C LEU A 435 -1.29 2.59 -8.95
N SER A 436 -2.17 2.09 -8.10
CA SER A 436 -1.95 1.83 -6.69
C SER A 436 -0.97 0.69 -6.49
N THR A 437 0.08 0.93 -5.70
CA THR A 437 1.17 -0.02 -5.48
C THR A 437 1.85 0.21 -4.13
N GLY A 438 2.39 -0.85 -3.54
CA GLY A 438 3.31 -0.76 -2.40
C GLY A 438 4.78 -0.58 -2.80
N ILE A 439 5.10 -0.57 -4.11
CA ILE A 439 6.46 -0.57 -4.65
C ILE A 439 6.55 0.39 -5.85
N LEU A 440 7.44 1.39 -5.76
CA LEU A 440 7.80 2.29 -6.87
C LEU A 440 9.29 2.13 -7.24
N PRO A 441 9.63 1.69 -8.45
CA PRO A 441 11.01 1.68 -8.94
C PRO A 441 11.36 3.00 -9.65
N GLU A 442 12.57 3.48 -9.41
CA GLU A 442 13.14 4.65 -10.07
C GLU A 442 14.56 4.34 -10.53
N LYS A 443 14.89 4.74 -11.76
CA LYS A 443 16.24 4.60 -12.27
C LYS A 443 17.16 5.60 -11.55
N LEU A 444 18.28 5.11 -11.03
CA LEU A 444 19.39 5.97 -10.59
C LEU A 444 20.31 6.21 -11.78
N ASP A 445 21.46 5.54 -11.82
CA ASP A 445 22.34 5.49 -12.98
C ASP A 445 22.32 4.09 -13.59
N ASN A 446 23.19 3.20 -13.09
CA ASN A 446 23.23 1.79 -13.46
C ASN A 446 22.42 0.87 -12.51
N GLU A 447 21.78 1.47 -11.49
CA GLU A 447 21.01 0.79 -10.46
C GLU A 447 19.56 1.29 -10.42
N VAL A 448 18.69 0.53 -9.77
CA VAL A 448 17.30 0.92 -9.52
C VAL A 448 17.10 1.17 -8.03
N SER A 449 16.36 2.22 -7.68
CA SER A 449 15.87 2.49 -6.33
C SER A 449 14.41 2.09 -6.22
N PHE A 450 14.12 1.09 -5.40
CA PHE A 450 12.78 0.73 -4.96
C PHE A 450 12.39 1.56 -3.73
N ARG A 451 11.31 2.33 -3.84
CA ARG A 451 10.60 2.91 -2.70
C ARG A 451 9.45 1.99 -2.33
N VAL A 452 9.44 1.52 -1.08
CA VAL A 452 8.44 0.57 -0.57
C VAL A 452 7.67 1.12 0.62
N VAL A 453 6.37 0.85 0.68
CA VAL A 453 5.56 1.17 1.87
C VAL A 453 5.99 0.33 3.07
N ARG A 454 5.68 0.80 4.28
CA ARG A 454 5.85 -0.02 5.49
C ARG A 454 4.84 -1.16 5.48
N ALA A 455 5.33 -2.39 5.48
CA ALA A 455 4.46 -3.56 5.47
C ALA A 455 3.52 -3.64 6.70
N SER A 456 3.82 -2.97 7.81
CA SER A 456 2.94 -2.98 9.00
C SER A 456 1.69 -2.12 8.87
N THR A 457 1.68 -1.17 7.93
CA THR A 457 0.56 -0.24 7.66
C THR A 457 0.03 -0.39 6.24
N ALA A 458 0.62 -1.25 5.40
CA ALA A 458 0.08 -1.57 4.09
C ALA A 458 -1.27 -2.29 4.23
N GLY A 459 -2.27 -1.93 3.43
CA GLY A 459 -3.56 -2.63 3.43
C GLY A 459 -3.67 -3.77 2.43
N PHE A 460 -2.74 -3.88 1.47
CA PHE A 460 -2.75 -4.96 0.48
C PHE A 460 -1.34 -5.47 0.09
N PRO A 461 -1.22 -6.73 -0.35
CA PRO A 461 0.05 -7.25 -0.88
C PRO A 461 0.50 -6.53 -2.14
N SER A 462 1.79 -6.39 -2.37
CA SER A 462 2.35 -5.89 -3.63
C SER A 462 3.50 -6.79 -4.08
N GLU A 463 3.57 -7.09 -5.38
CA GLU A 463 4.67 -7.84 -5.98
C GLU A 463 5.20 -7.15 -7.24
N MET A 464 6.52 -7.16 -7.42
CA MET A 464 7.18 -6.61 -8.60
C MET A 464 8.37 -7.48 -9.01
N GLU A 465 8.25 -8.15 -10.15
CA GLU A 465 9.39 -8.83 -10.79
C GLU A 465 10.38 -7.76 -11.26
N PHE A 466 11.69 -8.00 -11.10
CA PHE A 466 12.71 -7.00 -11.47
C PHE A 466 13.92 -7.57 -12.20
N LEU A 467 14.34 -8.80 -11.89
CA LEU A 467 15.49 -9.43 -12.54
C LEU A 467 15.24 -10.93 -12.76
N ASP A 468 15.36 -11.39 -14.00
CA ASP A 468 15.36 -12.82 -14.34
C ASP A 468 16.79 -13.31 -14.59
N VAL A 469 17.34 -14.10 -13.67
CA VAL A 469 18.75 -14.49 -13.65
C VAL A 469 18.93 -15.88 -13.03
N ALA A 470 19.87 -16.67 -13.56
CA ALA A 470 20.28 -17.96 -13.01
C ALA A 470 19.09 -18.93 -12.73
N GLY A 471 18.13 -18.99 -13.66
CA GLY A 471 16.94 -19.83 -13.56
C GLY A 471 15.93 -19.34 -12.53
N ARG A 472 15.99 -18.07 -12.12
CA ARG A 472 15.09 -17.45 -11.14
C ARG A 472 14.62 -16.07 -11.56
N LYS A 473 13.32 -15.80 -11.38
CA LYS A 473 12.81 -14.42 -11.38
C LYS A 473 12.82 -13.88 -9.95
N LEU A 474 13.69 -12.92 -9.71
CA LEU A 474 13.73 -12.17 -8.46
C LEU A 474 12.55 -11.19 -8.46
N THR A 475 11.75 -11.28 -7.40
CA THR A 475 10.52 -10.51 -7.22
C THR A 475 10.56 -9.85 -5.85
N LEU A 476 10.39 -8.52 -5.79
CA LEU A 476 10.22 -7.82 -4.53
C LEU A 476 8.76 -7.93 -4.10
N VAL A 477 8.52 -8.27 -2.82
CA VAL A 477 7.18 -8.46 -2.28
C VAL A 477 7.02 -7.68 -0.98
N VAL A 478 5.92 -6.93 -0.86
CA VAL A 478 5.44 -6.29 0.37
C VAL A 478 4.15 -6.99 0.79
N LEU A 479 4.08 -7.49 2.01
CA LEU A 479 2.94 -8.26 2.53
C LEU A 479 2.43 -7.63 3.84
N PRO A 480 1.17 -7.18 3.90
CA PRO A 480 0.54 -6.64 5.11
C PRO A 480 0.61 -7.60 6.31
N PRO A 481 0.31 -7.16 7.54
CA PRO A 481 0.29 -8.06 8.70
C PRO A 481 -0.67 -9.23 8.51
N LEU A 482 -0.31 -10.39 9.05
CA LEU A 482 -1.18 -11.57 9.15
C LEU A 482 -1.86 -11.98 7.82
N THR A 483 -1.16 -11.75 6.71
CA THR A 483 -1.70 -11.94 5.37
C THR A 483 -1.05 -13.15 4.72
N SER A 484 -1.88 -13.99 4.08
CA SER A 484 -1.42 -15.17 3.35
C SER A 484 -1.01 -14.82 1.91
N PHE A 485 0.07 -15.42 1.44
CA PHE A 485 0.59 -15.26 0.08
C PHE A 485 0.86 -16.62 -0.56
N LYS A 486 0.42 -16.83 -1.81
CA LYS A 486 0.58 -18.10 -2.52
C LYS A 486 1.98 -18.21 -3.12
N VAL A 487 2.58 -19.39 -3.01
CA VAL A 487 3.89 -19.70 -3.59
C VAL A 487 3.89 -21.09 -4.21
N GLN A 488 4.86 -21.36 -5.08
CA GLN A 488 5.03 -22.70 -5.63
C GLN A 488 5.80 -23.58 -4.64
N GLN A 489 5.10 -24.56 -4.08
CA GLN A 489 5.66 -25.49 -3.10
C GLN A 489 6.94 -26.18 -3.63
N ASN A 490 7.94 -26.30 -2.75
CA ASN A 490 9.24 -26.93 -2.99
C ASN A 490 10.07 -26.30 -4.12
N THR A 491 9.64 -25.15 -4.65
CA THR A 491 10.26 -24.51 -5.81
C THR A 491 10.57 -23.05 -5.55
N SER A 492 9.61 -22.31 -4.97
CA SER A 492 9.79 -20.94 -4.53
C SER A 492 10.74 -20.88 -3.34
N ALA A 493 11.63 -19.89 -3.35
CA ALA A 493 12.48 -19.57 -2.21
C ALA A 493 12.26 -18.11 -1.78
N VAL A 494 12.43 -17.80 -0.50
CA VAL A 494 12.18 -16.46 0.05
C VAL A 494 13.35 -15.99 0.91
N LYS A 495 13.79 -14.75 0.72
CA LYS A 495 14.75 -14.07 1.59
C LYS A 495 14.13 -12.79 2.14
N ILE A 496 14.03 -12.69 3.47
CA ILE A 496 13.37 -11.57 4.14
C ILE A 496 14.30 -10.36 4.20
N LEU A 497 13.74 -9.18 3.93
CA LEU A 497 14.40 -7.88 4.05
C LEU A 497 13.93 -7.13 5.29
N ALA A 498 12.64 -7.27 5.64
CA ALA A 498 12.06 -6.72 6.87
C ALA A 498 10.87 -7.57 7.34
N GLY A 499 10.58 -7.51 8.65
CA GLY A 499 9.47 -8.23 9.27
C GLY A 499 9.69 -9.74 9.36
N SER A 500 8.62 -10.52 9.17
CA SER A 500 8.69 -11.97 9.30
C SER A 500 7.70 -12.71 8.40
N LEU A 501 8.12 -13.88 7.92
CA LEU A 501 7.24 -14.85 7.25
C LEU A 501 7.29 -16.18 7.99
N TYR A 502 6.16 -16.89 7.96
CA TYR A 502 6.09 -18.27 8.41
C TYR A 502 5.21 -19.14 7.51
N TRP A 503 5.40 -20.44 7.62
CA TRP A 503 4.55 -21.44 7.01
C TRP A 503 4.58 -22.74 7.83
N LYS A 504 3.64 -23.64 7.57
CA LYS A 504 3.64 -24.98 8.17
C LYS A 504 4.15 -25.99 7.15
N GLU A 505 5.13 -26.79 7.54
CA GLU A 505 5.61 -27.90 6.72
C GLU A 505 4.50 -28.95 6.56
N GLY A 506 4.24 -29.39 5.32
CA GLY A 506 3.18 -30.34 4.93
C GLY A 506 2.66 -31.29 6.02
N GLN A 507 3.17 -32.53 6.08
CA GLN A 507 2.66 -33.55 6.99
C GLN A 507 3.13 -33.40 8.46
N SER A 508 4.24 -32.71 8.72
CA SER A 508 4.79 -32.56 10.08
C SER A 508 4.08 -31.47 10.89
N GLY A 509 3.44 -30.51 10.20
CA GLY A 509 2.79 -29.34 10.82
C GLY A 509 3.76 -28.37 11.49
N LYS A 510 5.08 -28.60 11.37
CA LYS A 510 6.10 -27.79 12.04
C LYS A 510 6.09 -26.39 11.44
N LYS A 511 5.99 -25.36 12.31
CA LYS A 511 6.09 -23.96 11.91
C LYS A 511 7.55 -23.65 11.52
N GLN A 512 7.73 -23.16 10.32
CA GLN A 512 8.98 -22.60 9.81
C GLN A 512 8.85 -21.08 9.86
N GLU A 513 9.89 -20.41 10.34
CA GLU A 513 9.93 -18.95 10.41
C GLU A 513 11.17 -18.44 9.66
N ARG A 514 11.03 -17.29 9.02
CA ARG A 514 12.11 -16.56 8.36
C ARG A 514 12.07 -15.11 8.81
N PHE A 515 13.26 -14.57 9.01
CA PHE A 515 13.53 -13.19 9.42
C PHE A 515 14.64 -12.63 8.54
N VAL A 516 15.00 -11.36 8.75
CA VAL A 516 16.09 -10.67 8.04
C VAL A 516 17.40 -11.46 8.07
N THR A 517 17.64 -12.23 9.13
CA THR A 517 18.80 -13.10 9.26
C THR A 517 18.49 -14.38 10.02
N THR A 518 19.30 -15.42 9.80
CA THR A 518 19.40 -16.59 10.69
C THR A 518 20.43 -16.37 11.79
N ARG A 519 20.70 -17.40 12.62
CA ARG A 519 21.67 -17.32 13.72
C ARG A 519 23.11 -17.11 13.24
N PRO A 520 23.98 -16.40 14.01
CA PRO A 520 25.40 -16.21 13.71
C PRO A 520 26.10 -17.50 13.26
N HIS A 521 26.84 -17.41 12.15
CA HIS A 521 27.52 -18.53 11.50
C HIS A 521 26.63 -19.71 11.08
N GLY A 522 25.30 -19.55 11.11
CA GLY A 522 24.33 -20.53 10.67
C GLY A 522 24.17 -20.60 9.16
N CYS A 523 23.36 -21.55 8.70
CA CYS A 523 22.96 -21.71 7.30
C CYS A 523 21.52 -22.20 7.26
N GLN A 524 20.67 -21.61 6.42
CA GLN A 524 19.24 -21.88 6.39
C GLN A 524 18.73 -22.00 4.95
N ASN A 525 17.89 -23.02 4.71
CA ASN A 525 17.24 -23.24 3.42
C ASN A 525 16.16 -22.16 3.18
N LEU A 526 16.16 -21.57 2.00
CA LEU A 526 15.20 -20.55 1.58
C LEU A 526 13.95 -21.15 0.93
N VAL A 527 14.00 -22.41 0.49
CA VAL A 527 12.89 -23.09 -0.20
C VAL A 527 11.69 -23.24 0.72
N VAL A 528 10.53 -22.81 0.22
CA VAL A 528 9.24 -22.95 0.89
C VAL A 528 8.63 -24.30 0.55
N ASN A 529 8.48 -25.16 1.55
CA ASN A 529 7.88 -26.49 1.41
C ASN A 529 6.36 -26.52 1.67
N ALA A 530 5.70 -25.36 1.54
CA ALA A 530 4.25 -25.17 1.59
C ALA A 530 3.76 -24.44 0.32
N SER A 531 2.46 -24.50 0.05
CA SER A 531 1.82 -23.75 -1.04
C SER A 531 1.50 -22.30 -0.68
N THR A 532 1.61 -21.95 0.59
CA THR A 532 1.33 -20.61 1.11
C THR A 532 2.33 -20.25 2.21
N VAL A 533 2.65 -18.97 2.30
CA VAL A 533 3.33 -18.34 3.42
C VAL A 533 2.40 -17.31 4.05
N GLU A 534 2.66 -16.93 5.30
CA GLU A 534 1.90 -15.94 6.05
C GLU A 534 2.87 -14.97 6.74
N SER A 535 2.57 -13.68 6.72
CA SER A 535 3.34 -12.66 7.44
C SER A 535 3.00 -12.62 8.93
N GLY A 536 3.95 -12.17 9.76
CA GLY A 536 3.71 -11.90 11.18
C GLY A 536 2.96 -10.59 11.45
N ASP A 537 2.88 -10.22 12.73
CA ASP A 537 2.22 -9.01 13.26
C ASP A 537 2.72 -7.68 12.64
N GLU A 538 3.89 -7.68 12.01
CA GLU A 538 4.49 -6.50 11.40
C GLU A 538 4.39 -6.48 9.87
N GLY A 539 3.79 -7.52 9.27
CA GLY A 539 3.93 -7.74 7.83
C GLY A 539 5.32 -8.28 7.47
N SER A 540 5.65 -8.27 6.17
CA SER A 540 6.97 -8.60 5.68
C SER A 540 7.31 -7.94 4.35
N ILE A 541 8.58 -7.57 4.18
CA ILE A 541 9.17 -7.21 2.89
C ILE A 541 10.22 -8.26 2.57
N PHE A 542 10.18 -8.86 1.38
CA PHE A 542 11.08 -9.96 1.03
C PHE A 542 11.33 -10.06 -0.47
N THR A 543 12.45 -10.70 -0.82
CA THR A 543 12.73 -11.16 -2.19
C THR A 543 12.22 -12.58 -2.36
N LEU A 544 11.32 -12.78 -3.31
CA LEU A 544 10.82 -14.08 -3.76
C LEU A 544 11.60 -14.52 -5.01
N PHE A 545 12.08 -15.75 -4.97
CA PHE A 545 12.83 -16.40 -6.06
C PHE A 545 11.89 -17.36 -6.78
N LYS A 546 11.13 -16.86 -7.77
CA LYS A 546 10.26 -17.69 -8.60
C LYS A 546 11.12 -18.53 -9.55
N ALA A 547 10.73 -19.76 -9.85
CA ALA A 547 11.45 -20.54 -10.87
C ALA A 547 11.30 -19.88 -12.24
N SER A 548 12.38 -19.87 -13.01
CA SER A 548 12.42 -19.36 -14.37
C SER A 548 12.88 -20.43 -15.34
N SER A 549 12.30 -20.40 -16.54
CA SER A 549 12.76 -21.18 -17.69
C SER A 549 13.45 -20.31 -18.74
N THR A 550 13.59 -19.00 -18.49
CA THR A 550 14.08 -18.00 -19.46
C THR A 550 15.49 -17.47 -19.17
N SER A 551 16.07 -17.76 -17.98
CA SER A 551 17.40 -17.31 -17.57
C SER A 551 18.40 -18.46 -17.30
N GLY A 552 18.31 -19.52 -18.10
CA GLY A 552 19.21 -20.67 -18.04
C GLY A 552 18.87 -21.70 -16.95
N LYS A 553 19.69 -22.76 -16.86
CA LYS A 553 19.53 -23.84 -15.88
C LYS A 553 20.91 -24.31 -15.38
N PRO A 554 21.10 -24.51 -14.07
CA PRO A 554 22.36 -25.00 -13.53
C PRO A 554 22.63 -26.47 -13.93
N PRO A 555 23.91 -26.91 -13.95
CA PRO A 555 25.11 -26.14 -13.64
C PRO A 555 25.47 -25.14 -14.75
N PHE A 556 25.91 -23.94 -14.35
CA PHE A 556 26.31 -22.88 -15.28
C PHE A 556 27.80 -23.00 -15.58
N SER A 557 28.15 -23.38 -16.80
CA SER A 557 29.54 -23.60 -17.24
C SER A 557 30.19 -22.38 -17.89
N SER A 558 29.43 -21.32 -18.14
CA SER A 558 29.90 -20.08 -18.78
C SER A 558 29.01 -18.90 -18.38
N MET A 559 29.54 -17.68 -18.41
CA MET A 559 28.76 -16.47 -18.09
C MET A 559 27.63 -16.19 -19.09
N GLN A 560 27.72 -16.74 -20.31
CA GLN A 560 26.64 -16.68 -21.30
C GLN A 560 25.39 -17.46 -20.87
N GLN A 561 25.51 -18.40 -19.92
CA GLN A 561 24.37 -19.18 -19.40
C GLN A 561 23.69 -18.54 -18.19
N VAL A 562 24.24 -17.45 -17.65
CA VAL A 562 23.67 -16.69 -16.50
C VAL A 562 23.33 -15.25 -16.89
N ILE A 563 23.14 -14.97 -18.19
CA ILE A 563 22.66 -13.66 -18.65
C ILE A 563 21.39 -13.30 -17.89
N ALA A 564 21.36 -12.09 -17.34
CA ALA A 564 20.21 -11.57 -16.64
C ALA A 564 19.33 -10.76 -17.60
N HIS A 565 18.02 -10.83 -17.39
CA HIS A 565 17.03 -10.09 -18.16
C HIS A 565 16.26 -9.14 -17.23
N ASN A 566 16.01 -7.94 -17.72
CA ASN A 566 15.10 -7.00 -17.07
C ASN A 566 13.69 -7.62 -17.03
N ALA A 567 13.10 -7.71 -15.84
CA ALA A 567 11.79 -8.33 -15.63
C ALA A 567 10.73 -7.36 -15.11
N PHE A 568 11.00 -6.04 -15.16
CA PHE A 568 10.04 -5.03 -14.73
C PHE A 568 8.75 -5.08 -15.56
N PRO A 569 7.57 -5.01 -14.92
CA PRO A 569 6.29 -5.07 -15.63
C PRO A 569 6.05 -3.80 -16.46
N ALA A 570 5.17 -3.88 -17.47
CA ALA A 570 4.98 -2.79 -18.44
C ALA A 570 4.50 -1.46 -17.86
N HIS A 571 3.88 -1.44 -16.68
CA HIS A 571 3.43 -0.21 -16.01
C HIS A 571 4.56 0.56 -15.29
N VAL A 572 5.77 0.02 -15.25
CA VAL A 572 6.96 0.70 -14.71
C VAL A 572 7.50 1.72 -15.73
N PRO A 573 8.08 2.86 -15.29
CA PRO A 573 8.67 3.86 -16.17
C PRO A 573 9.62 3.28 -17.23
N ASP A 574 9.53 3.83 -18.45
CA ASP A 574 10.26 3.33 -19.62
C ASP A 574 11.79 3.34 -19.45
N ASP A 575 12.32 4.32 -18.72
CA ASP A 575 13.74 4.44 -18.46
C ASP A 575 14.28 3.31 -17.58
N VAL A 576 13.48 2.80 -16.64
CA VAL A 576 13.75 1.59 -15.84
C VAL A 576 13.59 0.34 -16.70
N ARG A 577 12.51 0.24 -17.50
CA ARG A 577 12.29 -0.93 -18.38
C ARG A 577 13.36 -1.06 -19.47
N ALA A 578 13.96 0.05 -19.89
CA ALA A 578 15.05 0.09 -20.86
C ALA A 578 16.43 -0.27 -20.27
N MET A 579 16.55 -0.42 -18.94
CA MET A 579 17.83 -0.78 -18.32
C MET A 579 18.25 -2.21 -18.66
N ASN A 580 19.57 -2.40 -18.77
CA ASN A 580 20.19 -3.70 -19.00
C ASN A 580 21.19 -4.01 -17.88
N PHE A 581 20.95 -5.11 -17.17
CA PHE A 581 21.76 -5.54 -16.04
C PHE A 581 22.80 -6.56 -16.49
N LYS A 582 24.02 -6.08 -16.76
CA LYS A 582 25.12 -6.91 -17.27
C LYS A 582 26.01 -7.42 -16.15
N TRP A 583 26.59 -8.59 -16.36
CA TRP A 583 27.72 -9.09 -15.60
C TRP A 583 29.00 -8.40 -16.06
N PHE A 584 29.72 -7.80 -15.13
CA PHE A 584 31.05 -7.24 -15.33
C PHE A 584 32.07 -8.09 -14.60
N LYS A 585 33.20 -8.37 -15.25
CA LYS A 585 34.31 -9.03 -14.57
C LYS A 585 34.84 -8.05 -13.53
N VAL A 586 35.14 -8.55 -12.33
CA VAL A 586 35.43 -7.68 -11.19
C VAL A 586 36.70 -6.86 -11.42
N GLU A 587 37.68 -7.38 -12.15
CA GLU A 587 38.90 -6.64 -12.53
C GLU A 587 38.63 -5.37 -13.35
N ASP A 588 37.50 -5.32 -14.08
CA ASP A 588 37.11 -4.20 -14.94
C ASP A 588 36.34 -3.11 -14.19
N LEU A 589 35.98 -3.34 -12.92
CA LEU A 589 35.17 -2.41 -12.16
C LEU A 589 36.00 -1.24 -11.61
N PRO A 590 35.41 -0.03 -11.49
CA PRO A 590 36.15 1.14 -11.03
C PRO A 590 36.81 0.98 -9.65
N TRP A 591 36.22 0.15 -8.79
CA TRP A 591 36.68 -0.14 -7.43
C TRP A 591 37.69 -1.29 -7.35
N ALA A 592 38.01 -1.97 -8.46
CA ALA A 592 38.98 -3.05 -8.49
C ALA A 592 40.40 -2.58 -8.14
N HIS A 593 40.78 -1.41 -8.66
CA HIS A 593 42.09 -0.79 -8.45
C HIS A 593 43.28 -1.74 -8.71
N GLY A 594 43.20 -2.53 -9.79
CA GLY A 594 44.23 -3.49 -10.19
C GLY A 594 44.18 -4.85 -9.47
N ARG A 595 43.16 -5.10 -8.63
CA ARG A 595 42.92 -6.40 -7.99
C ARG A 595 42.12 -7.33 -8.91
N PHE A 596 42.12 -8.63 -8.57
CA PHE A 596 41.29 -9.68 -9.19
C PHE A 596 41.61 -10.02 -10.64
N ASP A 597 42.80 -9.63 -11.12
CA ASP A 597 43.26 -9.90 -12.49
C ASP A 597 43.24 -11.41 -12.84
N GLY A 598 42.66 -11.74 -13.98
CA GLY A 598 42.54 -13.09 -14.51
C GLY A 598 41.50 -13.97 -13.81
N LEU A 599 40.78 -13.49 -12.80
CA LEU A 599 39.81 -14.32 -12.06
C LEU A 599 38.45 -14.41 -12.75
N GLU A 600 37.87 -15.60 -12.79
CA GLU A 600 36.46 -15.81 -13.19
C GLU A 600 35.52 -15.37 -12.06
N PHE A 601 35.59 -14.08 -11.71
CA PHE A 601 34.83 -13.41 -10.66
C PHE A 601 34.09 -12.22 -11.28
N TYR A 602 32.77 -12.23 -11.17
CA TYR A 602 31.90 -11.24 -11.83
C TYR A 602 30.90 -10.64 -10.83
N ASN A 603 30.48 -9.41 -11.12
CA ASN A 603 29.47 -8.66 -10.37
C ASN A 603 28.36 -8.18 -11.33
N LEU A 604 27.14 -8.10 -10.82
CA LEU A 604 26.02 -7.45 -11.47
C LEU A 604 25.48 -6.40 -10.49
N VAL A 605 25.45 -5.15 -10.98
CA VAL A 605 25.12 -3.93 -10.24
C VAL A 605 23.71 -3.96 -9.62
N GLY A 606 23.53 -3.17 -8.56
CA GLY A 606 22.51 -3.45 -7.57
C GLY A 606 21.16 -2.75 -7.68
N PHE A 607 20.41 -2.96 -6.62
CA PHE A 607 19.07 -2.45 -6.37
C PHE A 607 19.01 -1.91 -4.94
N ASN A 608 18.63 -0.65 -4.80
CA ASN A 608 18.41 -0.04 -3.49
C ASN A 608 16.95 -0.29 -3.09
N VAL A 609 16.70 -0.73 -1.85
CA VAL A 609 15.34 -0.82 -1.30
C VAL A 609 15.27 0.15 -0.13
N ARG A 610 14.32 1.09 -0.18
CA ARG A 610 14.14 2.15 0.81
C ARG A 610 12.67 2.30 1.16
N PHE A 611 12.37 2.72 2.38
CA PHE A 611 11.00 3.10 2.71
C PHE A 611 10.57 4.34 1.89
N SER A 612 9.30 4.37 1.49
CA SER A 612 8.75 5.43 0.66
C SER A 612 8.24 6.64 1.45
N ASP A 613 8.13 6.52 2.77
CA ASP A 613 7.72 7.59 3.67
C ASP A 613 8.81 8.66 3.82
N ASP A 614 8.53 9.70 4.60
CA ASP A 614 9.42 10.85 4.78
C ASP A 614 10.81 10.49 5.36
N SER A 615 10.99 9.29 5.93
CA SER A 615 12.31 8.87 6.41
C SER A 615 13.27 8.58 5.26
N MET A 616 12.75 8.04 4.15
CA MET A 616 13.55 7.50 3.03
C MET A 616 14.64 6.52 3.51
N ASP A 617 14.38 5.88 4.65
CA ASP A 617 15.28 4.99 5.36
C ASP A 617 15.65 3.78 4.47
N GLU A 618 16.93 3.44 4.43
CA GLU A 618 17.42 2.25 3.71
C GLU A 618 16.91 0.97 4.39
N VAL A 619 16.35 0.06 3.59
CA VAL A 619 15.99 -1.29 4.01
C VAL A 619 17.15 -2.23 3.71
N ALA A 620 17.61 -2.26 2.46
CA ALA A 620 18.78 -3.00 2.03
C ALA A 620 19.27 -2.52 0.66
N HIS A 621 20.56 -2.68 0.39
CA HIS A 621 21.11 -2.70 -0.96
C HIS A 621 21.34 -4.15 -1.42
N ILE A 622 20.97 -4.48 -2.66
CA ILE A 622 20.97 -5.83 -3.22
C ILE A 622 21.84 -5.87 -4.46
N GLN A 623 22.84 -6.74 -4.53
CA GLN A 623 23.65 -6.96 -5.73
C GLN A 623 24.03 -8.43 -5.91
N LEU A 624 24.51 -8.83 -7.09
CA LEU A 624 24.77 -10.23 -7.40
C LEU A 624 26.23 -10.46 -7.82
N TRP A 625 26.68 -11.69 -7.59
CA TRP A 625 28.05 -12.11 -7.80
C TRP A 625 28.13 -13.52 -8.36
N THR A 626 29.21 -13.82 -9.09
CA THR A 626 29.55 -15.19 -9.48
C THR A 626 31.03 -15.50 -9.32
N ALA A 627 31.36 -16.74 -8.96
CA ALA A 627 32.74 -17.22 -8.88
C ALA A 627 32.86 -18.58 -9.58
N GLY A 628 33.85 -18.72 -10.47
CA GLY A 628 34.19 -20.00 -11.09
C GLY A 628 34.88 -20.97 -10.12
N ILE A 629 35.03 -22.23 -10.52
CA ILE A 629 35.72 -23.27 -9.72
C ILE A 629 37.11 -22.78 -9.26
N GLY A 630 37.40 -22.93 -7.96
CA GLY A 630 38.67 -22.55 -7.34
C GLY A 630 38.90 -21.05 -7.16
N VAL A 631 37.93 -20.20 -7.53
CA VAL A 631 38.05 -18.74 -7.39
C VAL A 631 37.71 -18.31 -5.96
N SER A 632 38.51 -17.37 -5.44
CA SER A 632 38.20 -16.62 -4.22
C SER A 632 37.76 -15.20 -4.58
N ALA A 633 36.71 -14.72 -3.91
CA ALA A 633 36.26 -13.32 -3.99
C ALA A 633 37.18 -12.34 -3.22
N GLY A 634 38.25 -12.84 -2.58
CA GLY A 634 39.22 -12.05 -1.82
C GLY A 634 38.78 -11.75 -0.39
N PHE A 635 39.69 -11.97 0.57
CA PHE A 635 39.43 -11.69 1.98
C PHE A 635 39.36 -10.17 2.24
N HIS A 636 38.24 -9.72 2.81
CA HIS A 636 37.97 -8.33 3.16
C HIS A 636 37.24 -8.24 4.51
N ASN A 637 37.01 -7.03 5.03
CA ASN A 637 36.43 -6.84 6.36
C ASN A 637 35.52 -5.59 6.50
N HIS A 638 35.09 -4.99 5.39
CA HIS A 638 34.13 -3.88 5.33
C HIS A 638 34.50 -2.66 6.18
N ILE A 639 35.79 -2.31 6.24
CA ILE A 639 36.23 -1.06 6.89
C ILE A 639 35.90 0.18 6.04
N GLU A 640 35.59 -0.02 4.76
CA GLU A 640 35.36 1.00 3.76
C GLU A 640 33.93 1.59 3.81
N LYS A 641 32.93 0.78 4.17
CA LYS A 641 31.51 1.16 4.26
C LYS A 641 30.81 0.31 5.32
N SER A 642 29.94 0.92 6.12
CA SER A 642 29.23 0.24 7.21
C SER A 642 27.94 -0.41 6.71
N PHE A 643 27.81 -1.73 6.89
CA PHE A 643 26.58 -2.49 6.68
C PHE A 643 26.66 -3.88 7.33
N ALA A 644 25.51 -4.50 7.52
CA ALA A 644 25.33 -5.88 7.94
C ALA A 644 24.97 -6.72 6.70
N GLU A 645 25.88 -7.53 6.17
CA GLU A 645 25.63 -8.31 4.95
C GLU A 645 25.18 -9.75 5.23
N ILE A 646 24.24 -10.22 4.41
CA ILE A 646 23.84 -11.62 4.34
C ILE A 646 23.85 -12.05 2.88
N HIS A 647 24.45 -13.21 2.58
CA HIS A 647 24.42 -13.77 1.24
C HIS A 647 23.42 -14.91 1.10
N ALA A 648 22.72 -14.93 -0.03
CA ALA A 648 21.88 -16.05 -0.46
C ALA A 648 22.45 -16.67 -1.74
N CYS A 649 22.79 -17.96 -1.68
CA CYS A 649 23.25 -18.71 -2.82
C CYS A 649 22.06 -19.11 -3.70
N ILE A 650 22.06 -18.73 -4.98
CA ILE A 650 21.08 -19.21 -5.97
C ILE A 650 21.51 -20.59 -6.48
N THR A 651 22.80 -20.74 -6.79
CA THR A 651 23.41 -21.98 -7.28
C THR A 651 24.84 -22.07 -6.77
N ASN A 652 25.23 -23.25 -6.29
CA ASN A 652 26.56 -23.61 -5.86
C ASN A 652 27.16 -24.58 -6.90
N GLY A 653 28.14 -24.10 -7.67
CA GLY A 653 28.67 -24.79 -8.84
C GLY A 653 29.29 -26.15 -8.53
N THR A 654 29.87 -26.32 -7.34
CA THR A 654 30.51 -27.57 -6.92
C THR A 654 29.75 -28.30 -5.80
N GLY A 655 28.81 -27.61 -5.14
CA GLY A 655 28.21 -28.04 -3.87
C GLY A 655 29.10 -27.79 -2.65
N GLU A 656 30.28 -27.18 -2.82
CA GLU A 656 31.27 -26.91 -1.77
C GLU A 656 31.61 -25.42 -1.61
N GLY A 657 31.05 -24.54 -2.46
CA GLY A 657 31.24 -23.10 -2.36
C GLY A 657 30.60 -22.50 -1.10
N GLY A 658 31.14 -21.39 -0.60
CA GLY A 658 30.55 -20.68 0.53
C GLY A 658 31.49 -19.70 1.21
N MET A 659 31.10 -19.29 2.42
CA MET A 659 31.78 -18.22 3.16
C MET A 659 32.85 -18.79 4.08
N ARG A 660 34.06 -18.21 4.01
CA ARG A 660 35.11 -18.40 5.01
C ARG A 660 35.29 -17.15 5.84
N TRP A 661 35.61 -17.33 7.12
CA TRP A 661 36.04 -16.25 8.01
C TRP A 661 37.24 -16.66 8.85
N ALA A 662 38.14 -15.72 9.12
CA ALA A 662 39.29 -15.92 9.99
C ALA A 662 38.85 -16.11 11.44
N THR A 663 39.46 -17.09 12.11
CA THR A 663 39.24 -17.39 13.54
C THR A 663 40.37 -16.92 14.44
N VAL A 664 41.31 -16.16 13.87
CA VAL A 664 42.43 -15.51 14.56
C VAL A 664 42.20 -13.99 14.58
N PRO A 665 42.88 -13.25 15.46
CA PRO A 665 42.90 -11.78 15.43
C PRO A 665 43.31 -11.23 14.06
N ASP A 666 42.82 -10.02 13.72
CA ASP A 666 42.99 -9.43 12.39
C ASP A 666 44.45 -9.20 11.98
N ASP A 667 45.33 -8.96 12.97
CA ASP A 667 46.78 -8.78 12.78
C ASP A 667 47.55 -10.10 12.57
N GLN A 668 46.89 -11.25 12.75
CA GLN A 668 47.46 -12.60 12.58
C GLN A 668 47.00 -13.30 11.31
N PHE A 669 46.20 -12.61 10.49
CA PHE A 669 45.69 -13.10 9.22
C PHE A 669 46.20 -12.24 8.07
N ASP A 670 46.96 -12.86 7.16
CA ASP A 670 47.40 -12.23 5.92
C ASP A 670 46.33 -12.43 4.85
N ARG A 671 45.62 -11.37 4.48
CA ARG A 671 44.53 -11.43 3.49
C ARG A 671 45.04 -11.69 2.07
N ASP A 672 46.26 -11.29 1.76
CA ASP A 672 46.84 -11.36 0.42
C ASP A 672 47.45 -12.76 0.17
N ASN A 673 47.84 -13.45 1.26
CA ASN A 673 48.26 -14.85 1.25
C ASN A 673 47.56 -15.66 2.37
N PRO A 674 46.26 -16.00 2.19
CA PRO A 674 45.44 -16.52 3.28
C PRO A 674 45.80 -17.97 3.67
N ASP A 675 46.16 -18.17 4.93
CA ASP A 675 46.24 -19.49 5.55
C ASP A 675 44.83 -20.00 5.90
N LEU A 676 44.27 -20.83 5.02
CA LEU A 676 42.92 -21.36 5.17
C LEU A 676 42.73 -22.23 6.42
N THR A 677 43.80 -22.71 7.06
CA THR A 677 43.70 -23.45 8.34
C THR A 677 43.29 -22.56 9.51
N LYS A 678 43.50 -21.25 9.38
CA LYS A 678 43.06 -20.22 10.34
C LYS A 678 41.65 -19.71 10.06
N THR A 679 40.90 -20.39 9.20
CA THR A 679 39.54 -20.01 8.82
C THR A 679 38.56 -21.14 9.11
N LYS A 680 37.30 -20.79 9.32
CA LYS A 680 36.19 -21.74 9.24
C LYS A 680 35.42 -21.51 7.96
N LEU A 681 34.86 -22.59 7.40
CA LEU A 681 34.01 -22.58 6.21
C LEU A 681 32.58 -22.88 6.62
N VAL A 682 31.64 -22.07 6.14
CA VAL A 682 30.22 -22.41 6.04
C VAL A 682 29.92 -22.55 4.56
N VAL A 683 29.70 -23.80 4.13
CA VAL A 683 29.17 -24.08 2.79
C VAL A 683 27.77 -23.51 2.71
N VAL A 684 27.44 -22.83 1.61
CA VAL A 684 26.11 -22.26 1.38
C VAL A 684 25.52 -22.95 0.14
N PRO A 685 24.74 -24.04 0.32
CA PRO A 685 24.18 -24.80 -0.80
C PRO A 685 23.19 -23.99 -1.64
N ASP A 686 22.75 -24.56 -2.77
CA ASP A 686 21.68 -24.02 -3.60
C ASP A 686 20.49 -23.56 -2.74
N LEU A 687 20.03 -22.33 -2.98
CA LEU A 687 18.88 -21.72 -2.30
C LEU A 687 19.01 -21.74 -0.77
N HIS A 688 20.20 -21.51 -0.25
CA HIS A 688 20.44 -21.26 1.17
C HIS A 688 20.97 -19.85 1.42
N GLU A 689 20.69 -19.31 2.59
CA GLU A 689 21.37 -18.14 3.15
C GLU A 689 22.28 -18.55 4.32
N HIS A 690 23.35 -17.78 4.55
CA HIS A 690 24.13 -17.90 5.78
C HIS A 690 23.69 -16.86 6.83
N GLY A 691 24.07 -17.09 8.09
CA GLY A 691 23.87 -16.12 9.16
C GLY A 691 25.02 -15.12 9.32
N PRO A 692 24.93 -14.19 10.29
CA PRO A 692 25.89 -13.12 10.49
C PRO A 692 27.31 -13.65 10.68
N LEU A 693 28.27 -12.98 10.03
CA LEU A 693 29.71 -13.23 10.20
C LEU A 693 30.43 -12.06 10.87
N TRP A 694 29.78 -10.89 10.99
CA TRP A 694 30.31 -9.78 11.78
C TRP A 694 30.39 -10.12 13.27
N ARG A 695 31.25 -9.42 13.97
CA ARG A 695 31.40 -9.57 15.42
C ARG A 695 30.21 -8.92 16.12
N ILE A 696 29.67 -9.64 17.10
CA ILE A 696 28.56 -9.21 17.92
C ILE A 696 28.93 -9.29 19.40
N ASP A 697 28.23 -8.52 20.23
CA ASP A 697 28.23 -8.75 21.66
C ASP A 697 27.42 -10.00 22.04
N LYS A 698 27.37 -10.32 23.33
CA LYS A 698 26.67 -11.52 23.84
C LYS A 698 25.16 -11.49 23.56
N ASP A 699 24.57 -10.31 23.41
CA ASP A 699 23.13 -10.11 23.29
C ASP A 699 22.68 -10.00 21.83
N GLY A 700 23.61 -9.68 20.93
CA GLY A 700 23.39 -9.65 19.48
C GLY A 700 23.65 -8.28 18.85
N TYR A 701 24.13 -7.29 19.60
CA TYR A 701 24.48 -5.98 19.03
C TYR A 701 25.75 -6.09 18.20
N PRO A 702 25.81 -5.45 17.01
CA PRO A 702 27.03 -5.41 16.23
C PRO A 702 28.14 -4.66 16.98
N LEU A 703 29.35 -5.22 16.98
CA LEU A 703 30.52 -4.46 17.38
C LEU A 703 30.80 -3.40 16.31
N LEU A 704 31.16 -2.19 16.76
CA LEU A 704 31.47 -1.07 15.88
C LEU A 704 32.95 -0.71 16.03
N ARG A 705 33.58 -0.43 14.90
CA ARG A 705 34.93 0.13 14.87
C ARG A 705 34.91 1.62 15.20
N MET A 706 36.09 2.19 15.42
CA MET A 706 36.26 3.61 15.72
C MET A 706 35.73 4.55 14.61
N ASN A 707 35.66 4.07 13.36
CA ASN A 707 35.10 4.78 12.22
C ASN A 707 33.61 4.46 11.94
N ASP A 708 32.89 3.89 12.91
CA ASP A 708 31.45 3.58 12.84
C ASP A 708 31.08 2.52 11.78
N THR A 709 32.04 1.70 11.36
CA THR A 709 31.77 0.50 10.55
C THR A 709 31.45 -0.70 11.44
N VAL A 710 30.47 -1.50 11.04
CA VAL A 710 30.27 -2.85 11.60
C VAL A 710 31.58 -3.63 11.53
N ASP A 711 32.01 -4.22 12.64
CA ASP A 711 33.29 -4.90 12.75
C ASP A 711 33.19 -6.36 12.28
N TYR A 712 33.85 -6.67 11.17
CA TYR A 712 33.99 -8.03 10.65
C TYR A 712 35.40 -8.59 10.89
N PRO A 713 35.53 -9.91 11.13
CA PRO A 713 36.80 -10.58 10.85
C PRO A 713 37.08 -10.57 9.34
N TRP A 714 38.31 -10.84 8.92
CA TRP A 714 38.59 -11.13 7.51
C TRP A 714 37.71 -12.29 7.02
N HIS A 715 36.99 -12.10 5.93
CA HIS A 715 36.11 -13.11 5.35
C HIS A 715 36.02 -13.00 3.83
N ALA A 716 35.59 -14.07 3.16
CA ALA A 716 35.43 -14.13 1.71
C ALA A 716 34.48 -15.27 1.29
N TRP A 717 33.83 -15.10 0.13
CA TRP A 717 33.28 -16.23 -0.62
C TRP A 717 34.41 -16.97 -1.35
N LEU A 718 34.47 -18.29 -1.20
CA LEU A 718 35.34 -19.17 -1.98
C LEU A 718 34.49 -20.22 -2.69
N ALA A 719 34.67 -20.33 -4.00
CA ALA A 719 34.15 -21.46 -4.75
C ALA A 719 34.88 -22.75 -4.37
N GLY A 720 34.21 -23.89 -4.52
CA GLY A 720 34.86 -25.18 -4.31
C GLY A 720 35.99 -25.41 -5.31
N ASN A 721 37.00 -26.19 -4.92
CA ASN A 721 38.16 -26.49 -5.77
C ASN A 721 37.83 -27.38 -6.98
N GLY A 722 36.62 -27.95 -7.00
CA GLY A 722 36.17 -28.87 -8.04
C GLY A 722 36.86 -30.23 -7.97
N LYS A 723 36.36 -31.17 -8.77
CA LYS A 723 36.95 -32.51 -8.94
C LYS A 723 37.87 -32.53 -10.17
N PRO A 724 38.91 -33.40 -10.20
CA PRO A 724 39.73 -33.56 -11.39
C PRO A 724 38.88 -33.84 -12.64
N GLY A 725 39.06 -33.05 -13.70
CA GLY A 725 38.30 -33.16 -14.96
C GLY A 725 36.89 -32.55 -14.93
N GLN A 726 36.49 -31.89 -13.85
CA GLN A 726 35.22 -31.19 -13.77
C GLN A 726 35.22 -29.97 -14.73
N LYS A 727 34.13 -29.82 -15.50
CA LYS A 727 33.89 -28.63 -16.31
C LYS A 727 33.57 -27.45 -15.40
N GLN A 728 33.84 -26.22 -15.87
CA GLN A 728 33.49 -25.01 -15.16
C GLN A 728 32.04 -25.08 -14.65
N ALA A 729 31.82 -24.58 -13.44
CA ALA A 729 30.52 -24.48 -12.79
C ALA A 729 30.55 -23.27 -11.85
N TYR A 730 29.80 -22.22 -12.19
CA TYR A 730 29.77 -20.98 -11.42
C TYR A 730 28.90 -21.13 -10.18
N ASP A 731 29.44 -20.65 -9.05
CA ASP A 731 28.61 -20.17 -7.95
C ASP A 731 27.89 -18.90 -8.40
N VAL A 732 26.63 -18.73 -8.00
CA VAL A 732 25.84 -17.51 -8.19
C VAL A 732 25.17 -17.18 -6.88
N TRP A 733 25.44 -16.00 -6.32
CA TRP A 733 24.84 -15.56 -5.07
C TRP A 733 24.41 -14.10 -5.10
N VAL A 734 23.51 -13.76 -4.19
CA VAL A 734 22.99 -12.41 -3.96
C VAL A 734 23.53 -11.92 -2.63
N ALA A 735 24.05 -10.69 -2.58
CA ALA A 735 24.39 -9.97 -1.36
C ALA A 735 23.23 -9.06 -0.96
N PHE A 736 22.85 -9.10 0.31
CA PHE A 736 21.89 -8.18 0.93
C PHE A 736 22.63 -7.36 1.99
N GLU A 737 22.87 -6.09 1.71
CA GLU A 737 23.56 -5.14 2.58
C GLU A 737 22.52 -4.35 3.39
N PHE A 738 22.34 -4.71 4.66
CA PHE A 738 21.42 -4.03 5.56
C PHE A 738 22.13 -2.90 6.32
N PRO A 739 21.43 -1.83 6.74
CA PRO A 739 21.87 -1.02 7.86
C PRO A 739 22.14 -1.90 9.10
N SER A 740 22.92 -1.44 10.06
CA SER A 740 23.21 -2.24 11.25
C SER A 740 21.95 -2.53 12.08
N PHE A 741 21.84 -3.75 12.61
CA PHE A 741 20.72 -4.20 13.43
C PHE A 741 21.15 -5.24 14.47
N GLU A 742 20.34 -5.39 15.54
CA GLU A 742 20.53 -6.42 16.58
C GLU A 742 20.13 -7.80 16.02
N THR A 743 20.98 -8.82 16.23
CA THR A 743 20.72 -10.21 15.83
C THR A 743 20.57 -11.14 17.03
N TYR A 744 20.65 -12.45 16.82
CA TYR A 744 20.59 -13.45 17.88
C TYR A 744 21.77 -13.37 18.85
N SER A 745 21.49 -13.72 20.11
CA SER A 745 22.47 -13.74 21.18
C SER A 745 23.44 -14.92 21.05
N THR A 746 24.65 -14.78 21.61
CA THR A 746 25.68 -15.83 21.61
C THR A 746 26.27 -16.04 23.01
N PRO A 747 26.13 -17.24 23.61
CA PRO A 747 25.39 -18.40 23.09
C PRO A 747 23.86 -18.20 23.11
N PRO A 748 23.08 -18.98 22.33
CA PRO A 748 21.63 -18.91 22.35
C PRO A 748 21.06 -19.18 23.75
N PRO A 749 20.24 -18.28 24.33
CA PRO A 749 19.58 -18.56 25.61
C PRO A 749 18.49 -19.62 25.43
N LYS A 750 18.12 -20.27 26.53
CA LYS A 750 16.93 -21.13 26.54
C LYS A 750 15.69 -20.26 26.38
N SER A 751 14.75 -20.68 25.53
CA SER A 751 13.42 -20.06 25.50
C SER A 751 12.69 -20.39 26.80
N VAL A 752 12.33 -19.36 27.57
CA VAL A 752 11.75 -19.51 28.90
C VAL A 752 10.46 -18.72 29.11
N LEU A 753 10.12 -17.85 28.16
CA LEU A 753 8.95 -16.97 28.22
C LEU A 753 8.26 -17.02 26.86
N GLU A 754 6.99 -17.42 26.87
CA GLU A 754 6.19 -17.42 25.64
C GLU A 754 5.63 -16.01 25.37
N PRO A 755 5.50 -15.60 24.10
CA PRO A 755 4.76 -14.39 23.76
C PRO A 755 3.28 -14.48 24.17
N GLY A 756 2.71 -13.37 24.61
CA GLY A 756 1.32 -13.33 25.09
C GLY A 756 1.00 -12.10 25.91
N THR A 757 -0.21 -12.06 26.45
CA THR A 757 -0.66 -11.01 27.37
C THR A 757 -0.56 -11.51 28.79
N TYR A 758 0.06 -10.70 29.66
CA TYR A 758 0.38 -11.07 31.03
C TYR A 758 0.02 -9.98 32.02
N VAL A 759 -0.37 -10.40 33.23
CA VAL A 759 -0.22 -9.60 34.44
C VAL A 759 1.13 -9.95 35.05
N ILE A 760 1.91 -8.93 35.40
CA ILE A 760 3.30 -9.09 35.87
C ILE A 760 3.39 -8.61 37.33
N SER A 761 3.94 -9.45 38.22
CA SER A 761 4.09 -9.13 39.66
C SER A 761 5.50 -9.48 40.16
N PRO A 762 6.08 -8.69 41.09
CA PRO A 762 7.36 -9.02 41.69
C PRO A 762 7.22 -10.22 42.62
N ASP A 763 8.21 -11.11 42.64
CA ASP A 763 8.22 -12.29 43.50
C ASP A 763 8.60 -11.93 44.95
N GLY A 764 7.98 -12.60 45.92
CA GLY A 764 8.36 -12.52 47.34
C GLY A 764 7.93 -11.27 48.13
N SER A 765 7.12 -10.36 47.57
CA SER A 765 6.56 -9.25 48.35
C SER A 765 5.43 -9.73 49.27
N SER A 766 5.47 -9.35 50.56
CA SER A 766 4.47 -9.70 51.58
C SER A 766 3.06 -9.10 51.34
N GLY A 767 2.87 -8.40 50.22
CA GLY A 767 1.59 -8.00 49.64
C GLY A 767 1.64 -8.15 48.11
N SER A 768 0.49 -8.35 47.47
CA SER A 768 0.39 -8.51 46.01
C SER A 768 0.62 -7.17 45.31
N TYR A 769 1.83 -6.96 44.78
CA TYR A 769 2.13 -5.82 43.91
C TYR A 769 2.02 -6.23 42.43
N TYR A 770 1.67 -5.30 41.55
CA TYR A 770 1.56 -5.54 40.11
C TYR A 770 2.20 -4.41 39.31
N LEU A 771 2.92 -4.76 38.25
CA LEU A 771 3.54 -3.81 37.34
C LEU A 771 2.46 -2.99 36.61
N GLY A 772 2.57 -1.67 36.64
CA GLY A 772 1.65 -0.78 35.95
C GLY A 772 2.30 0.51 35.46
N LEU A 773 1.74 1.06 34.40
CA LEU A 773 1.98 2.39 33.88
C LEU A 773 1.14 3.39 34.67
N LYS A 774 1.78 4.44 35.19
CA LYS A 774 1.10 5.45 36.01
C LYS A 774 -0.08 6.07 35.26
N ASP A 775 -1.26 5.98 35.88
CA ASP A 775 -2.54 6.51 35.37
C ASP A 775 -2.94 6.01 33.97
N GLU A 776 -2.31 4.92 33.49
CA GLU A 776 -2.44 4.43 32.11
C GLU A 776 -2.17 5.52 31.05
N ASP A 777 -1.27 6.47 31.37
CA ASP A 777 -0.95 7.62 30.53
C ASP A 777 0.01 7.23 29.40
N ALA A 778 -0.42 7.43 28.15
CA ALA A 778 0.35 7.12 26.95
C ALA A 778 1.52 8.09 26.71
N THR A 779 1.65 9.17 27.47
CA THR A 779 2.72 10.16 27.31
C THR A 779 4.10 9.52 27.46
N ASP A 780 5.04 9.93 26.62
CA ASP A 780 6.42 9.47 26.72
C ASP A 780 7.03 9.78 28.09
N ARG A 781 7.77 8.81 28.63
CA ARG A 781 8.45 8.86 29.93
C ARG A 781 7.51 8.80 31.13
N THR A 782 6.25 8.40 30.95
CA THR A 782 5.32 8.08 32.05
C THR A 782 5.94 7.03 32.97
N PRO A 783 5.98 7.27 34.30
CA PRO A 783 6.58 6.32 35.24
C PRO A 783 5.93 4.94 35.21
N VAL A 784 6.75 3.90 35.29
CA VAL A 784 6.31 2.53 35.57
C VAL A 784 6.53 2.24 37.05
N LEU A 785 5.50 1.70 37.69
CA LEU A 785 5.40 1.53 39.14
C LEU A 785 4.88 0.12 39.45
N ALA A 786 5.10 -0.37 40.67
CA ALA A 786 4.45 -1.56 41.18
C ALA A 786 3.34 -1.14 42.17
N PHE A 787 2.08 -1.41 41.81
CA PHE A 787 0.88 -1.00 42.56
C PHE A 787 0.42 -2.11 43.51
N PRO A 788 0.02 -1.79 44.76
CA PRO A 788 -0.55 -2.78 45.67
C PRO A 788 -2.01 -3.14 45.31
N GLY A 789 -2.38 -4.41 45.45
CA GLY A 789 -3.75 -4.90 45.31
C GLY A 789 -4.17 -5.26 43.88
N SER A 790 -5.14 -6.17 43.75
CA SER A 790 -5.61 -6.73 42.47
C SER A 790 -6.45 -5.77 41.61
N ASP A 791 -7.01 -4.72 42.21
CA ASP A 791 -7.97 -3.83 41.56
C ASP A 791 -7.30 -2.89 40.51
N ARG A 792 -5.97 -2.97 40.38
CA ARG A 792 -5.14 -2.23 39.42
C ARG A 792 -4.24 -3.14 38.57
N CYS A 793 -4.62 -4.41 38.39
CA CYS A 793 -3.90 -5.33 37.51
C CYS A 793 -3.97 -4.84 36.06
N GLN A 794 -2.94 -4.12 35.63
CA GLN A 794 -2.74 -3.74 34.24
C GLN A 794 -2.11 -4.91 33.47
N THR A 795 -2.35 -4.95 32.16
CA THR A 795 -1.88 -6.03 31.29
C THR A 795 -0.78 -5.55 30.35
N TRP A 796 0.16 -6.45 30.09
CA TRP A 796 1.34 -6.20 29.29
C TRP A 796 1.45 -7.26 28.19
N LYS A 797 1.61 -6.83 26.93
CA LYS A 797 1.91 -7.69 25.79
C LYS A 797 3.41 -7.94 25.76
N VAL A 798 3.80 -9.19 26.00
CA VAL A 798 5.17 -9.69 25.82
C VAL A 798 5.29 -10.22 24.40
N SER A 799 6.23 -9.67 23.63
CA SER A 799 6.49 -10.07 22.24
C SER A 799 7.96 -10.40 22.05
N ARG A 800 8.27 -11.46 21.32
CA ARG A 800 9.65 -11.75 20.90
C ARG A 800 10.01 -10.79 19.76
N VAL A 801 11.20 -10.18 19.82
CA VAL A 801 11.70 -9.33 18.74
C VAL A 801 12.17 -10.22 17.58
N PRO A 802 11.59 -10.09 16.37
CA PRO A 802 11.97 -10.89 15.20
C PRO A 802 13.48 -10.87 14.92
N GLY A 803 14.08 -12.03 14.63
CA GLY A 803 15.51 -12.15 14.35
C GLY A 803 16.44 -12.08 15.57
N THR A 804 15.90 -12.10 16.80
CA THR A 804 16.69 -12.02 18.04
C THR A 804 16.26 -13.08 19.08
N ASP A 805 16.92 -13.09 20.24
CA ASP A 805 16.51 -13.87 21.42
C ASP A 805 16.00 -12.98 22.58
N VAL A 806 15.66 -11.71 22.30
CA VAL A 806 15.16 -10.75 23.30
C VAL A 806 13.67 -10.48 23.14
N TYR A 807 13.08 -9.89 24.18
CA TYR A 807 11.65 -9.59 24.28
C TYR A 807 11.41 -8.09 24.45
N GLU A 808 10.29 -7.63 23.90
CA GLU A 808 9.69 -6.33 24.20
C GLU A 808 8.44 -6.54 25.06
N ILE A 809 8.20 -5.61 25.97
CA ILE A 809 7.05 -5.63 26.88
C ILE A 809 6.32 -4.30 26.70
N ALA A 810 5.13 -4.35 26.13
CA ALA A 810 4.33 -3.17 25.83
C ALA A 810 3.06 -3.15 26.67
N HIS A 811 2.68 -1.99 27.19
CA HIS A 811 1.41 -1.83 27.90
C HIS A 811 0.24 -2.03 26.92
N VAL A 812 -0.71 -2.91 27.23
CA VAL A 812 -1.76 -3.32 26.26
C VAL A 812 -2.65 -2.16 25.82
N LYS A 813 -3.01 -1.27 26.75
CA LYS A 813 -3.94 -0.16 26.47
C LYS A 813 -3.29 0.99 25.70
N THR A 814 -2.03 1.32 26.02
CA THR A 814 -1.37 2.51 25.46
C THR A 814 -0.36 2.20 24.38
N GLY A 815 0.13 0.95 24.30
CA GLY A 815 1.26 0.56 23.45
C GLY A 815 2.63 0.95 23.98
N SER A 816 2.72 1.65 25.12
CA SER A 816 3.99 2.15 25.67
C SER A 816 4.93 1.01 26.03
N LEU A 817 6.16 1.03 25.52
CA LEU A 817 7.21 0.05 25.81
C LEU A 817 7.78 0.26 27.22
N LEU A 818 7.99 -0.85 27.93
CA LEU A 818 8.73 -0.90 29.19
C LEU A 818 10.21 -0.59 28.94
N CYS A 819 10.65 0.59 29.38
CA CYS A 819 11.95 1.16 28.99
C CYS A 819 12.70 1.75 30.18
N SER A 820 14.00 1.48 30.29
CA SER A 820 14.88 2.20 31.22
C SER A 820 15.20 3.60 30.70
N ARG A 821 15.18 4.62 31.57
CA ARG A 821 15.61 5.96 31.20
C ARG A 821 17.10 5.99 30.83
N TRP A 822 17.47 6.93 29.97
CA TRP A 822 18.89 7.14 29.64
C TRP A 822 19.62 7.90 30.76
N PRO A 823 20.86 7.52 31.12
CA PRO A 823 21.58 6.30 30.73
C PRO A 823 21.14 5.07 31.57
N PRO A 824 21.23 3.84 31.04
CA PRO A 824 20.93 2.63 31.81
C PRO A 824 22.05 2.36 32.83
N VAL A 825 21.80 2.73 34.08
CA VAL A 825 22.71 2.53 35.22
C VAL A 825 21.94 1.97 36.42
N THR A 826 22.63 1.50 37.46
CA THR A 826 21.99 1.05 38.71
C THR A 826 21.09 2.15 39.31
N GLU A 827 19.91 1.76 39.79
CA GLU A 827 18.82 2.62 40.30
C GLU A 827 18.16 3.52 39.25
N GLN A 828 18.45 3.32 37.96
CA GLN A 828 17.80 4.12 36.92
C GLN A 828 16.32 3.77 36.81
N ARG A 829 15.46 4.79 36.70
CA ARG A 829 14.00 4.62 36.64
C ARG A 829 13.53 3.99 35.34
N VAL A 830 12.45 3.23 35.44
CA VAL A 830 11.74 2.63 34.29
C VAL A 830 10.49 3.44 33.96
N VAL A 831 10.19 3.56 32.67
CA VAL A 831 9.10 4.33 32.09
C VAL A 831 8.42 3.62 30.93
N GLY A 832 7.21 4.06 30.59
CA GLY A 832 6.56 3.79 29.31
C GLY A 832 7.07 4.74 28.24
N THR A 833 7.28 4.24 27.02
CA THR A 833 7.64 5.09 25.88
C THR A 833 7.18 4.54 24.53
N HIS A 834 6.88 5.45 23.62
CA HIS A 834 6.69 5.27 22.19
C HIS A 834 7.93 5.74 21.39
N SER A 835 9.02 6.11 22.09
CA SER A 835 10.25 6.62 21.48
C SER A 835 11.47 5.82 21.97
N PRO A 836 11.57 4.51 21.65
CA PRO A 836 12.69 3.70 22.12
C PRO A 836 14.02 4.16 21.52
N ALA A 837 15.10 3.92 22.27
CA ALA A 837 16.46 4.06 21.76
C ALA A 837 16.66 3.14 20.55
N ASN A 838 17.60 3.48 19.66
CA ASN A 838 17.88 2.66 18.50
C ASN A 838 18.25 1.22 18.89
N MET A 839 17.87 0.25 18.05
CA MET A 839 17.95 -1.20 18.33
C MET A 839 17.28 -1.62 19.64
N GLY A 840 16.41 -0.79 20.24
CA GLY A 840 15.72 -1.12 21.49
C GLY A 840 16.65 -1.25 22.70
N MET A 841 17.84 -0.63 22.67
CA MET A 841 18.91 -0.80 23.66
C MET A 841 18.47 -0.68 25.14
N THR A 842 17.44 0.12 25.43
CA THR A 842 16.92 0.33 26.80
C THR A 842 15.50 -0.21 27.02
N SER A 843 14.89 -0.84 26.02
CA SER A 843 13.49 -1.31 26.04
C SER A 843 13.32 -2.79 25.66
N ARG A 844 14.41 -3.47 25.35
CA ARG A 844 14.47 -4.92 25.13
C ARG A 844 15.03 -5.63 26.33
N TRP A 845 14.63 -6.89 26.47
CA TRP A 845 14.92 -7.67 27.67
C TRP A 845 15.30 -9.10 27.31
N THR A 846 16.42 -9.58 27.85
CA THR A 846 16.71 -11.02 27.89
C THR A 846 15.99 -11.62 29.09
N ALA A 847 15.20 -12.67 28.86
CA ALA A 847 14.48 -13.39 29.90
C ALA A 847 15.30 -14.60 30.39
N TYR A 848 15.37 -14.78 31.71
CA TYR A 848 15.96 -15.95 32.37
C TYR A 848 14.92 -16.59 33.27
N LYS A 849 14.96 -17.92 33.38
CA LYS A 849 14.09 -18.67 34.29
C LYS A 849 14.93 -19.47 35.25
N ASP A 850 14.66 -19.31 36.53
CA ASP A 850 15.28 -20.10 37.59
C ASP A 850 14.57 -21.45 37.80
N ASP A 851 15.12 -22.27 38.71
CA ASP A 851 14.60 -23.61 39.00
C ASP A 851 13.19 -23.59 39.62
N ASP A 852 12.79 -22.49 40.25
CA ASP A 852 11.45 -22.27 40.80
C ASP A 852 10.45 -21.77 39.73
N GLY A 853 10.92 -21.60 38.50
CA GLY A 853 10.14 -21.18 37.36
C GLY A 853 9.88 -19.68 37.27
N LYS A 854 10.63 -18.86 38.02
CA LYS A 854 10.48 -17.41 38.08
C LYS A 854 11.30 -16.73 37.00
N ILE A 855 10.82 -15.58 36.51
CA ILE A 855 11.42 -14.90 35.36
C ILE A 855 12.18 -13.65 35.79
N SER A 856 13.44 -13.53 35.39
CA SER A 856 14.22 -12.30 35.51
C SER A 856 14.41 -11.67 34.14
N LEU A 857 14.27 -10.35 34.08
CA LEU A 857 14.45 -9.55 32.86
C LEU A 857 15.72 -8.72 32.96
N ARG A 858 16.64 -8.90 32.02
CA ARG A 858 17.91 -8.16 31.95
C ARG A 858 17.94 -7.25 30.73
N LEU A 859 18.42 -6.02 30.89
CA LEU A 859 18.77 -5.17 29.76
C LEU A 859 19.95 -5.77 28.97
N PRO A 860 19.92 -5.70 27.64
CA PRO A 860 21.08 -5.99 26.82
C PRO A 860 22.28 -5.08 27.11
N GLY A 861 23.48 -5.60 26.89
CA GLY A 861 24.73 -4.86 27.00
C GLY A 861 25.68 -5.34 28.10
N PRO A 862 26.76 -4.59 28.36
CA PRO A 862 27.88 -5.06 29.18
C PRO A 862 27.53 -5.15 30.67
N HIS A 863 26.63 -4.29 31.15
CA HIS A 863 26.22 -4.27 32.55
C HIS A 863 25.08 -5.27 32.82
N LYS A 864 25.14 -5.97 33.96
CA LYS A 864 24.09 -6.91 34.39
C LYS A 864 22.93 -6.19 35.07
N LEU A 865 22.24 -5.31 34.34
CA LEU A 865 21.12 -4.53 34.85
C LEU A 865 19.80 -5.30 34.68
N PHE A 866 19.10 -5.54 35.78
CA PHE A 866 17.82 -6.26 35.81
C PHE A 866 16.66 -5.36 36.23
N LEU A 867 15.48 -5.64 35.71
CA LEU A 867 14.23 -5.00 36.13
C LEU A 867 13.92 -5.34 37.60
N ASP A 868 13.68 -4.32 38.42
CA ASP A 868 13.52 -4.47 39.86
C ASP A 868 12.58 -3.42 40.46
N THR A 869 12.13 -3.66 41.69
CA THR A 869 11.43 -2.68 42.51
C THR A 869 12.44 -1.89 43.38
N SER A 870 12.17 -0.61 43.57
CA SER A 870 12.99 0.21 44.46
C SER A 870 12.83 -0.28 45.91
N LYS A 871 13.89 -0.16 46.72
CA LYS A 871 13.85 -0.49 48.15
C LYS A 871 13.17 0.59 49.00
N ASN A 872 12.71 1.68 48.39
CA ASN A 872 12.02 2.75 49.09
C ASN A 872 10.62 2.28 49.47
N LEU A 873 10.18 2.55 50.69
CA LEU A 873 8.85 2.17 51.21
C LEU A 873 7.72 3.08 50.65
N GLU A 874 7.87 3.62 49.45
CA GLU A 874 6.86 4.43 48.78
C GLU A 874 5.75 3.52 48.20
N SER A 875 4.49 3.96 48.26
CA SER A 875 3.37 3.25 47.66
C SER A 875 2.65 4.17 46.68
N PRO A 876 2.57 3.83 45.37
CA PRO A 876 3.14 2.64 44.72
C PRO A 876 4.68 2.64 44.67
N LEU A 877 5.30 1.45 44.57
CA LEU A 877 6.75 1.30 44.56
C LEU A 877 7.32 1.71 43.19
N PRO A 878 8.34 2.59 43.13
CA PRO A 878 9.05 2.85 41.88
C PRO A 878 9.71 1.59 41.30
N VAL A 879 9.65 1.44 39.96
CA VAL A 879 10.37 0.38 39.24
C VAL A 879 11.66 0.95 38.65
N VAL A 880 12.76 0.23 38.84
CA VAL A 880 14.11 0.63 38.46
C VAL A 880 14.83 -0.50 37.74
N VAL A 881 16.01 -0.21 37.19
CA VAL A 881 16.99 -1.24 36.83
C VAL A 881 18.16 -1.21 37.80
N ARG A 882 18.65 -2.38 38.21
CA ARG A 882 19.72 -2.50 39.22
C ARG A 882 20.74 -3.56 38.80
N SER A 883 22.02 -3.30 39.08
CA SER A 883 23.09 -4.27 38.84
C SER A 883 23.07 -5.38 39.87
N TYR A 884 23.19 -6.62 39.40
CA TYR A 884 23.30 -7.79 40.26
C TYR A 884 24.55 -8.62 39.91
N ASP A 885 25.41 -8.76 40.91
CA ASP A 885 26.55 -9.70 40.89
C ASP A 885 26.21 -11.04 41.58
N SER A 886 25.09 -11.07 42.31
CA SER A 886 24.56 -12.23 43.04
C SER A 886 24.00 -13.31 42.09
N PRO A 887 24.04 -14.61 42.46
CA PRO A 887 23.45 -15.70 41.68
C PRO A 887 21.92 -15.65 41.55
N GLN A 888 21.21 -14.87 42.38
CA GLN A 888 19.75 -14.73 42.31
C GLN A 888 19.34 -13.29 41.98
N PRO A 889 19.11 -12.97 40.69
CA PRO A 889 18.55 -11.69 40.25
C PRO A 889 17.09 -11.51 40.70
N PRO A 890 16.54 -10.29 40.63
CA PRO A 890 15.14 -10.03 40.97
C PRO A 890 14.22 -10.81 40.03
N ALA A 891 13.20 -11.42 40.62
CA ALA A 891 12.29 -12.33 39.96
C ALA A 891 10.89 -11.73 39.83
N TRP A 892 10.24 -12.02 38.72
CA TRP A 892 8.88 -11.61 38.39
C TRP A 892 8.05 -12.83 38.00
N LYS A 893 6.79 -12.82 38.41
CA LYS A 893 5.78 -13.80 38.02
C LYS A 893 4.95 -13.25 36.85
N PHE A 894 4.78 -14.08 35.83
CA PHE A 894 4.03 -13.79 34.62
C PHE A 894 2.76 -14.63 34.60
N ASP A 895 1.64 -14.04 34.98
CA ASP A 895 0.33 -14.68 34.97
C ASP A 895 -0.37 -14.38 33.64
N ARG A 896 -0.54 -15.41 32.79
CA ARG A 896 -1.14 -15.26 31.46
C ARG A 896 -2.63 -14.92 31.60
N VAL A 897 -3.09 -13.96 30.79
CA VAL A 897 -4.50 -13.52 30.72
C VAL A 897 -5.27 -14.33 29.69
#